data_AF-A0A6N6JWJ7-F1
#
_entry.id   AF-A0A6N6JWJ7-F1
#
_cell.length_a   1.000
_cell.length_b   1.000
_cell.length_c   1.000
_cell.angle_alpha   90.00
_cell.angle_beta   90.00
_cell.angle_gamma   90.00
#
_symmetry.space_group_name_H-M   'P 1'
#
loop_
_entity.id
_entity.type
_entity.pdbx_description
1 polymer ?
#
loop_
_entity_poly.entity_id
_entity_poly.type
_entity_poly.pdbx_seq_one_letter_code
_entity_poly.pdbx_strand_id
1 'polypeptide(L)'
;MIWRTTTGIVIAAALASLLAAPAPAGAAITEVFTGAGSPAGTVESSPVACTVQTGGVADGQRWCTGSPSLVQSFDGTPIDVSVFLPPEPAAGSDGGFPLIGLYHGWSGQKAGSGRARDWLEDGYAVFTMQARGWWASCGTAAARASVPSWGTCANGQIRLMDYRYEIRDAQYLISLLVDEGVADPDRIGQSGGSYGGIASVTLGALNDMSMNLAGQYVPWTSPGGIPLHTAAAAPAQLGSDILYTQLPNGAFLDYAAWSPYFGPGGDARVGVQKYTVMNGFMGSFLDGTNTIGNPSPELLGLASAANASGPYDALKPALEAIVATHGAYNVDRSIEPAPMILSDGLVDDFVPGDESIKLFNKIRTYFPEVPVSMLLGDMGHRRSQDKADAIAALRARQHAWMNHYVRDRRAGAPPPADITVYGFTCPGSAPSGGPYAFGSWDQASPGEIRIRRTDADRTIAATGALNGADFSAPTATGPCTSVDATNNPATANFLTRAATGGGYTLSGSTTLLMRLEVGGQSDQLAARLLDVAPDGTETLVQRGLLRPGVGTPGAVQVLQLHPNWWQVEPGHRLKVELLADDFPYSHLNAATPDAAAQHPIEVRDIEIRIPTLEGPGASGGLVTAPKRQYLPDGYEPASGFGGETTARAPDFDVPTAKVKRIAVAGKRRRGSGRGRARRARVKVRFGGHDRGGSGIARFDCRIDDGRWRRCRSPVRYRGIGRGAHAFRVRATDGDGNVSSPASKRFRVKPEPGAGASRS
;
A
#
# COMPACT_ATOMS: atom_id res chain seq x y z
N MET A 1 -70.22 35.41 -20.11
CA MET A 1 -70.23 36.88 -20.27
C MET A 1 -68.96 37.43 -19.63
N ILE A 2 -68.14 38.31 -20.18
CA ILE A 2 -68.07 39.02 -21.45
C ILE A 2 -66.57 39.37 -21.61
N TRP A 3 -66.00 38.99 -22.76
CA TRP A 3 -64.97 39.68 -23.56
C TRP A 3 -63.59 40.02 -22.97
N ARG A 4 -62.55 39.39 -23.56
CA ARG A 4 -61.32 40.10 -23.94
C ARG A 4 -60.98 39.79 -25.39
N THR A 5 -60.89 40.88 -26.14
CA THR A 5 -60.63 41.03 -27.56
C THR A 5 -59.22 40.61 -27.94
N THR A 6 -59.16 39.80 -29.00
CA THR A 6 -57.99 39.46 -29.79
C THR A 6 -57.43 40.70 -30.48
N THR A 7 -56.16 41.03 -30.25
CA THR A 7 -55.39 41.92 -31.12
C THR A 7 -54.15 41.17 -31.55
N GLY A 8 -54.14 40.74 -32.81
CA GLY A 8 -52.96 40.14 -33.44
C GLY A 8 -51.93 41.22 -33.74
N ILE A 9 -50.72 41.04 -33.21
CA ILE A 9 -49.53 41.75 -33.66
C ILE A 9 -48.68 40.71 -34.38
N VAL A 10 -48.57 40.87 -35.68
CA VAL A 10 -47.62 40.16 -36.54
C VAL A 10 -46.23 40.70 -36.19
N ILE A 11 -45.43 39.92 -35.48
CA ILE A 11 -43.99 40.19 -35.32
C ILE A 11 -43.31 39.56 -36.52
N ALA A 12 -42.92 40.38 -37.49
CA ALA A 12 -41.99 39.99 -38.54
C ALA A 12 -40.62 39.75 -37.89
N ALA A 13 -40.20 38.48 -37.79
CA ALA A 13 -38.85 38.12 -37.41
C ALA A 13 -37.90 38.46 -38.57
N ALA A 14 -37.22 39.60 -38.47
CA ALA A 14 -36.06 39.88 -39.30
C ALA A 14 -34.91 38.98 -38.82
N LEU A 15 -34.65 37.89 -39.55
CA LEU A 15 -33.41 37.12 -39.47
C LEU A 15 -32.26 38.02 -39.98
N ALA A 16 -31.66 38.78 -39.07
CA ALA A 16 -30.35 39.39 -39.30
C ALA A 16 -29.31 38.28 -39.16
N SER A 17 -28.92 37.68 -40.29
CA SER A 17 -27.73 36.84 -40.40
C SER A 17 -26.50 37.71 -40.18
N LEU A 18 -26.13 37.96 -38.92
CA LEU A 18 -24.77 38.39 -38.59
C LEU A 18 -23.85 37.20 -38.86
N LEU A 19 -23.29 37.15 -40.07
CA LEU A 19 -22.02 36.50 -40.31
C LEU A 19 -21.02 37.18 -39.37
N ALA A 20 -20.82 36.59 -38.19
CA ALA A 20 -19.69 36.93 -37.33
C ALA A 20 -18.44 36.60 -38.16
N ALA A 21 -17.75 37.63 -38.64
CA ALA A 21 -16.40 37.45 -39.16
C ALA A 21 -15.59 36.74 -38.07
N PRO A 22 -14.79 35.71 -38.40
CA PRO A 22 -13.89 35.11 -37.42
C PRO A 22 -13.06 36.23 -36.81
N ALA A 23 -13.04 36.30 -35.47
CA ALA A 23 -12.13 37.19 -34.77
C ALA A 23 -10.71 36.94 -35.33
N PRO A 24 -9.89 37.99 -35.52
CA PRO A 24 -8.50 37.79 -35.95
C PRO A 24 -7.85 36.79 -34.99
N ALA A 25 -7.05 35.87 -35.54
CA ALA A 25 -6.27 34.93 -34.74
C ALA A 25 -5.49 35.72 -33.68
N GLY A 26 -5.49 35.23 -32.43
CA GLY A 26 -4.62 35.79 -31.41
C GLY A 26 -3.16 35.73 -31.86
N ALA A 27 -2.31 36.64 -31.37
CA ALA A 27 -0.88 36.55 -31.68
C ALA A 27 -0.33 35.21 -31.20
N ALA A 28 0.46 34.55 -32.05
CA ALA A 28 1.07 33.28 -31.71
C ALA A 28 2.01 33.40 -30.49
N ILE A 29 2.00 32.40 -29.61
CA ILE A 29 2.91 32.29 -28.49
C ILE A 29 4.30 31.94 -29.03
N THR A 30 5.20 32.92 -29.01
CA THR A 30 6.59 32.79 -29.47
C THR A 30 7.60 32.69 -28.32
N GLU A 31 7.18 32.98 -27.10
CA GLU A 31 7.96 32.87 -25.86
C GLU A 31 7.02 32.67 -24.67
N VAL A 32 7.54 32.11 -23.58
CA VAL A 32 6.82 31.89 -22.32
C VAL A 32 7.66 32.38 -21.14
N PHE A 33 7.03 32.60 -19.98
CA PHE A 33 7.66 33.19 -18.79
C PHE A 33 8.16 34.63 -19.06
N THR A 34 7.34 35.40 -19.76
CA THR A 34 7.48 36.83 -20.02
C THR A 34 7.11 37.70 -18.82
N GLY A 35 6.34 37.15 -17.88
CA GLY A 35 5.76 37.89 -16.75
C GLY A 35 4.50 38.67 -17.12
N ALA A 36 3.96 38.49 -18.33
CA ALA A 36 2.67 39.07 -18.71
C ALA A 36 1.54 38.53 -17.81
N GLY A 37 0.61 39.41 -17.43
CA GLY A 37 -0.51 39.05 -16.54
C GLY A 37 -0.16 39.02 -15.04
N SER A 38 1.12 38.94 -14.67
CA SER A 38 1.57 39.04 -13.28
C SER A 38 1.93 40.48 -12.87
N PRO A 39 1.95 40.82 -11.55
CA PRO A 39 2.47 42.10 -11.07
C PRO A 39 3.92 42.37 -11.51
N ALA A 40 4.26 43.64 -11.72
CA ALA A 40 5.63 44.01 -12.09
C ALA A 40 6.66 43.52 -11.05
N GLY A 41 7.73 42.90 -11.54
CA GLY A 41 8.79 42.31 -10.72
C GLY A 41 8.49 40.91 -10.16
N THR A 42 7.41 40.26 -10.61
CA THR A 42 7.09 38.87 -10.27
C THR A 42 7.99 37.88 -11.01
N VAL A 43 8.32 38.19 -12.27
CA VAL A 43 9.23 37.41 -13.11
C VAL A 43 10.41 38.30 -13.49
N GLU A 44 11.54 38.09 -12.83
CA GLU A 44 12.79 38.83 -13.12
C GLU A 44 13.71 38.05 -14.09
N SER A 45 13.27 36.88 -14.56
CA SER A 45 14.01 36.03 -15.51
C SER A 45 13.78 36.42 -16.98
N SER A 46 14.70 36.01 -17.87
CA SER A 46 14.50 36.15 -19.31
C SER A 46 13.39 35.22 -19.82
N PRO A 47 12.54 35.67 -20.76
CA PRO A 47 11.59 34.81 -21.44
C PRO A 47 12.26 33.61 -22.12
N VAL A 48 11.55 32.49 -22.18
CA VAL A 48 12.00 31.28 -22.87
C VAL A 48 11.41 31.26 -24.28
N ALA A 49 12.23 31.52 -25.28
CA ALA A 49 11.82 31.55 -26.69
C ALA A 49 11.40 30.16 -27.20
N CYS A 50 10.36 30.13 -28.04
CA CYS A 50 9.79 28.94 -28.64
C CYS A 50 10.29 28.76 -30.07
N THR A 51 10.75 27.55 -30.41
CA THR A 51 11.12 27.18 -31.78
C THR A 51 10.02 26.32 -32.40
N VAL A 52 9.53 26.73 -33.58
CA VAL A 52 8.62 25.90 -34.39
C VAL A 52 9.40 24.74 -34.98
N GLN A 53 8.89 23.53 -34.78
CA GLN A 53 9.49 22.31 -35.32
C GLN A 53 8.97 22.02 -36.72
N THR A 54 9.83 21.45 -37.56
CA THR A 54 9.51 21.11 -38.95
C THR A 54 9.75 19.62 -39.21
N GLY A 55 8.78 18.97 -39.84
CA GLY A 55 8.86 17.58 -40.31
C GLY A 55 8.42 16.51 -39.30
N GLY A 56 7.91 15.40 -39.84
CA GLY A 56 7.46 14.25 -39.06
C GLY A 56 6.25 14.56 -38.16
N VAL A 57 6.13 13.83 -37.05
CA VAL A 57 5.03 13.99 -36.07
C VAL A 57 5.14 15.26 -35.22
N ALA A 58 6.29 15.94 -35.25
CA ALA A 58 6.52 17.18 -34.53
C ALA A 58 6.18 18.43 -35.36
N ASP A 59 5.81 18.27 -36.63
CA ASP A 59 5.60 19.39 -37.55
C ASP A 59 4.58 20.40 -36.98
N GLY A 60 4.99 21.67 -36.93
CA GLY A 60 4.19 22.77 -36.38
C GLY A 60 4.21 22.89 -34.85
N GLN A 61 4.63 21.87 -34.09
CA GLN A 61 4.77 21.98 -32.64
C GLN A 61 5.77 23.07 -32.26
N ARG A 62 5.59 23.69 -31.09
CA ARG A 62 6.45 24.79 -30.62
C ARG A 62 7.13 24.40 -29.33
N TRP A 63 8.46 24.42 -29.34
CA TRP A 63 9.27 23.96 -28.21
C TRP A 63 9.99 25.16 -27.59
N CYS A 64 9.54 25.56 -26.41
CA CYS A 64 10.10 26.65 -25.62
C CYS A 64 11.11 26.05 -24.63
N THR A 65 12.38 25.97 -25.07
CA THR A 65 13.42 25.21 -24.38
C THR A 65 14.78 25.91 -24.46
N GLY A 66 15.64 25.70 -23.48
CA GLY A 66 17.03 26.14 -23.49
C GLY A 66 17.97 25.18 -22.76
N SER A 67 19.27 25.47 -22.82
CA SER A 67 20.35 24.68 -22.21
C SER A 67 21.31 25.57 -21.39
N PRO A 68 20.92 26.02 -20.19
CA PRO A 68 19.61 25.88 -19.53
C PRO A 68 18.60 26.97 -19.93
N SER A 69 17.33 26.81 -19.54
CA SER A 69 16.26 27.80 -19.62
C SER A 69 15.76 28.09 -18.21
N LEU A 70 16.48 29.00 -17.52
CA LEU A 70 16.26 29.30 -16.11
C LEU A 70 15.16 30.34 -15.92
N VAL A 71 14.15 29.97 -15.12
CA VAL A 71 13.05 30.84 -14.70
C VAL A 71 13.08 31.01 -13.19
N GLN A 72 12.77 32.22 -12.72
CA GLN A 72 12.74 32.53 -11.30
C GLN A 72 11.50 31.89 -10.64
N SER A 73 11.72 31.10 -9.59
CA SER A 73 10.62 30.63 -8.73
C SER A 73 10.29 31.64 -7.62
N PHE A 74 9.24 31.37 -6.83
CA PHE A 74 8.68 32.26 -5.82
C PHE A 74 9.66 32.75 -4.74
N ASP A 75 10.79 32.06 -4.54
CA ASP A 75 11.83 32.40 -3.56
C ASP A 75 13.14 32.89 -4.20
N GLY A 76 13.11 33.20 -5.49
CA GLY A 76 14.28 33.62 -6.26
C GLY A 76 15.17 32.47 -6.73
N THR A 77 14.81 31.21 -6.45
CA THR A 77 15.57 30.04 -6.94
C THR A 77 15.44 29.92 -8.47
N PRO A 78 16.54 29.85 -9.23
CA PRO A 78 16.50 29.53 -10.66
C PRO A 78 16.09 28.07 -10.87
N ILE A 79 15.01 27.85 -11.62
CA ILE A 79 14.53 26.53 -12.00
C ILE A 79 14.65 26.37 -13.52
N ASP A 80 15.29 25.29 -13.95
CA ASP A 80 15.42 24.96 -15.37
C ASP A 80 14.14 24.29 -15.89
N VAL A 81 13.47 24.93 -16.86
CA VAL A 81 12.14 24.54 -17.34
C VAL A 81 12.11 24.30 -18.85
N SER A 82 11.11 23.57 -19.33
CA SER A 82 10.73 23.51 -20.73
C SER A 82 9.22 23.55 -20.85
N VAL A 83 8.72 24.19 -21.91
CA VAL A 83 7.31 24.14 -22.30
C VAL A 83 7.22 23.65 -23.74
N PHE A 84 6.38 22.65 -23.98
CA PHE A 84 6.07 22.17 -25.31
C PHE A 84 4.61 22.51 -25.60
N LEU A 85 4.36 23.19 -26.71
CA LEU A 85 3.03 23.61 -27.14
C LEU A 85 2.62 22.85 -28.41
N PRO A 86 1.33 22.52 -28.57
CA PRO A 86 0.77 22.08 -29.83
C PRO A 86 1.02 23.10 -30.96
N PRO A 87 0.77 22.73 -32.23
CA PRO A 87 0.79 23.69 -33.33
C PRO A 87 -0.13 24.88 -33.09
N GLU A 88 0.20 26.02 -33.72
CA GLU A 88 -0.67 27.20 -33.72
C GLU A 88 -2.05 26.81 -34.26
N PRO A 89 -3.14 27.15 -33.55
CA PRO A 89 -4.48 26.81 -34.01
C PRO A 89 -4.78 27.52 -35.34
N ALA A 90 -5.36 26.79 -36.30
CA ALA A 90 -5.74 27.36 -37.59
C ALA A 90 -6.80 28.48 -37.49
N ALA A 91 -7.55 28.54 -36.38
CA ALA A 91 -8.47 29.62 -36.03
C ALA A 91 -8.68 29.67 -34.51
N GLY A 92 -8.89 30.86 -33.94
CA GLY A 92 -9.10 31.09 -32.51
C GLY A 92 -7.91 31.79 -31.83
N SER A 93 -7.95 31.87 -30.50
CA SER A 93 -6.82 32.36 -29.69
C SER A 93 -5.81 31.24 -29.49
N ASP A 94 -4.53 31.56 -29.63
CA ASP A 94 -3.42 30.68 -29.28
C ASP A 94 -3.13 30.81 -27.77
N GLY A 95 -3.56 29.84 -26.98
CA GLY A 95 -3.53 29.88 -25.51
C GLY A 95 -4.70 29.14 -24.87
N GLY A 96 -4.77 29.11 -23.54
CA GLY A 96 -5.78 28.39 -22.77
C GLY A 96 -5.69 26.86 -22.98
N PHE A 97 -4.48 26.34 -23.14
CA PHE A 97 -4.28 24.91 -23.35
C PHE A 97 -4.58 24.12 -22.08
N PRO A 98 -5.18 22.91 -22.19
CA PRO A 98 -5.06 21.95 -21.11
C PRO A 98 -3.57 21.62 -20.94
N LEU A 99 -3.09 21.67 -19.70
CA LEU A 99 -1.66 21.56 -19.39
C LEU A 99 -1.37 20.25 -18.67
N ILE A 100 -0.30 19.56 -19.04
CA ILE A 100 0.29 18.47 -18.24
C ILE A 100 1.60 18.95 -17.62
N GLY A 101 1.68 18.95 -16.29
CA GLY A 101 2.92 19.00 -15.53
C GLY A 101 3.59 17.63 -15.57
N LEU A 102 4.79 17.53 -16.15
CA LEU A 102 5.54 16.28 -16.31
C LEU A 102 6.86 16.30 -15.52
N TYR A 103 6.94 15.52 -14.44
CA TYR A 103 8.05 15.58 -13.48
C TYR A 103 9.02 14.40 -13.60
N HIS A 104 10.29 14.61 -13.25
CA HIS A 104 11.36 13.63 -13.43
C HIS A 104 11.60 12.76 -12.18
N GLY A 105 12.08 11.54 -12.41
CA GLY A 105 12.54 10.64 -11.35
C GLY A 105 13.82 11.12 -10.66
N TRP A 106 14.23 10.45 -9.58
CA TRP A 106 15.46 10.75 -8.85
C TRP A 106 16.66 10.78 -9.80
N SER A 107 17.57 11.73 -9.62
CA SER A 107 18.72 12.06 -10.51
C SER A 107 18.42 12.45 -11.96
N GLY A 108 17.15 12.45 -12.35
CA GLY A 108 16.71 12.81 -13.68
C GLY A 108 16.87 14.30 -14.03
N GLN A 109 16.59 14.58 -15.30
CA GLN A 109 16.41 15.93 -15.84
C GLN A 109 14.96 16.15 -16.24
N LYS A 110 14.57 17.42 -16.38
CA LYS A 110 13.31 17.84 -16.99
C LYS A 110 13.03 17.05 -18.29
N ALA A 111 11.77 16.78 -18.57
CA ALA A 111 11.38 15.93 -19.69
C ALA A 111 11.79 16.55 -21.04
N GLY A 112 12.30 15.72 -21.95
CA GLY A 112 12.54 16.11 -23.34
C GLY A 112 11.30 15.90 -24.21
N SER A 113 11.36 16.36 -25.47
CA SER A 113 10.25 16.28 -26.43
C SER A 113 9.73 14.86 -26.63
N GLY A 114 10.59 13.83 -26.58
CA GLY A 114 10.17 12.43 -26.70
C GLY A 114 9.19 11.96 -25.61
N ARG A 115 9.30 12.50 -24.38
CA ARG A 115 8.36 12.20 -23.28
C ARG A 115 7.13 13.11 -23.31
N ALA A 116 7.24 14.30 -23.90
CA ALA A 116 6.11 15.22 -24.08
C ALA A 116 5.21 14.86 -25.27
N ARG A 117 5.76 14.16 -26.28
CA ARG A 117 5.12 13.89 -27.57
C ARG A 117 3.71 13.33 -27.45
N ASP A 118 3.53 12.23 -26.72
CA ASP A 118 2.24 11.54 -26.66
C ASP A 118 1.13 12.46 -26.07
N TRP A 119 1.50 13.39 -25.18
CA TRP A 119 0.59 14.41 -24.65
C TRP A 119 0.31 15.55 -25.64
N LEU A 120 1.33 15.98 -26.40
CA LEU A 120 1.17 16.98 -27.46
C LEU A 120 0.22 16.49 -28.55
N GLU A 121 0.32 15.21 -28.93
CA GLU A 121 -0.57 14.56 -29.90
C GLU A 121 -2.02 14.48 -29.39
N ASP A 122 -2.21 14.39 -28.07
CA ASP A 122 -3.52 14.49 -27.42
C ASP A 122 -4.03 15.94 -27.26
N GLY A 123 -3.28 16.93 -27.73
CA GLY A 123 -3.67 18.34 -27.71
C GLY A 123 -3.39 19.09 -26.40
N TYR A 124 -2.52 18.55 -25.55
CA TYR A 124 -2.05 19.23 -24.34
C TYR A 124 -0.86 20.13 -24.62
N ALA A 125 -0.74 21.23 -23.87
CA ALA A 125 0.56 21.81 -23.58
C ALA A 125 1.26 20.96 -22.51
N VAL A 126 2.60 20.89 -22.53
CA VAL A 126 3.39 20.15 -21.55
C VAL A 126 4.37 21.09 -20.87
N PHE A 127 4.23 21.26 -19.57
CA PHE A 127 5.21 21.93 -18.71
C PHE A 127 6.08 20.86 -18.05
N THR A 128 7.38 21.09 -18.04
CA THR A 128 8.31 20.24 -17.28
C THR A 128 9.40 21.09 -16.66
N MET A 129 9.80 20.70 -15.47
CA MET A 129 10.82 21.39 -14.70
C MET A 129 11.84 20.39 -14.17
N GLN A 130 13.03 20.91 -13.93
CA GLN A 130 14.04 20.23 -13.16
C GLN A 130 13.93 20.66 -11.69
N ALA A 131 13.66 19.71 -10.80
CA ALA A 131 13.55 19.97 -9.38
C ALA A 131 14.80 20.69 -8.86
N ARG A 132 14.62 21.65 -7.94
CA ARG A 132 15.73 22.33 -7.27
C ARG A 132 16.69 21.32 -6.64
N GLY A 133 17.97 21.68 -6.59
CA GLY A 133 19.05 20.81 -6.15
C GLY A 133 19.57 19.88 -7.24
N TRP A 134 18.93 19.83 -8.41
CA TRP A 134 19.35 18.99 -9.53
C TRP A 134 19.83 19.81 -10.71
N TRP A 135 20.95 19.37 -11.29
CA TRP A 135 21.63 19.92 -12.45
C TRP A 135 21.65 21.46 -12.55
N ALA A 136 20.91 22.06 -13.49
CA ALA A 136 20.93 23.50 -13.72
C ALA A 136 20.11 24.28 -12.68
N SER A 137 19.21 23.60 -11.96
CA SER A 137 18.40 24.16 -10.88
C SER A 137 19.17 24.13 -9.55
N CYS A 138 20.30 24.83 -9.49
CA CYS A 138 21.23 24.89 -8.35
C CYS A 138 21.96 23.58 -7.96
N GLY A 139 21.84 22.53 -8.77
CA GLY A 139 22.43 21.22 -8.48
C GLY A 139 23.92 21.11 -8.78
N THR A 140 24.38 21.60 -9.92
CA THR A 140 25.81 21.51 -10.27
C THR A 140 26.62 22.64 -9.66
N ALA A 141 27.91 22.42 -9.41
CA ALA A 141 28.83 23.51 -9.02
C ALA A 141 28.86 24.64 -10.06
N ALA A 142 28.74 24.31 -11.35
CA ALA A 142 28.64 25.29 -12.43
C ALA A 142 27.36 26.13 -12.32
N ALA A 143 26.21 25.51 -12.07
CA ALA A 143 24.95 26.22 -11.87
C ALA A 143 25.01 27.17 -10.66
N ARG A 144 25.67 26.76 -9.56
CA ARG A 144 25.86 27.61 -8.37
C ARG A 144 26.90 28.71 -8.55
N ALA A 145 27.87 28.53 -9.45
CA ALA A 145 28.86 29.55 -9.76
C ALA A 145 28.34 30.59 -10.77
N SER A 146 27.38 30.19 -11.61
CA SER A 146 26.82 31.00 -12.69
C SER A 146 25.34 31.35 -12.45
N VAL A 147 24.99 31.64 -11.20
CA VAL A 147 23.62 32.06 -10.84
C VAL A 147 23.31 33.38 -11.54
N PRO A 148 22.15 33.49 -12.24
CA PRO A 148 21.72 34.76 -12.84
C PRO A 148 21.68 35.89 -11.81
N SER A 149 21.86 37.14 -12.25
CA SER A 149 21.87 38.29 -11.33
C SER A 149 20.57 38.51 -10.56
N TRP A 150 19.44 38.01 -11.08
CA TRP A 150 18.13 38.03 -10.44
C TRP A 150 17.89 36.85 -9.48
N GLY A 151 18.76 35.83 -9.52
CA GLY A 151 18.54 34.54 -8.88
C GLY A 151 19.39 34.33 -7.63
N THR A 152 19.01 33.35 -6.82
CA THR A 152 19.79 32.87 -5.68
C THR A 152 19.67 31.36 -5.51
N CYS A 153 20.77 30.69 -5.16
CA CYS A 153 20.74 29.27 -4.78
C CYS A 153 20.65 29.04 -3.26
N ALA A 154 20.31 30.06 -2.47
CA ALA A 154 20.21 29.94 -1.01
C ALA A 154 19.22 28.85 -0.56
N ASN A 155 18.11 28.69 -1.29
CA ASN A 155 17.11 27.63 -1.07
C ASN A 155 17.14 26.53 -2.14
N GLY A 156 18.16 26.52 -3.01
CA GLY A 156 18.25 25.62 -4.16
C GLY A 156 18.66 24.19 -3.82
N GLN A 157 18.47 23.74 -2.58
CA GLN A 157 18.78 22.38 -2.13
C GLN A 157 17.58 21.46 -2.34
N ILE A 158 17.86 20.17 -2.51
CA ILE A 158 16.84 19.13 -2.56
C ILE A 158 16.25 18.91 -1.14
N ARG A 159 14.93 18.80 -1.06
CA ARG A 159 14.14 18.64 0.18
C ARG A 159 13.05 17.59 0.02
N LEU A 160 13.29 16.54 -0.79
CA LEU A 160 12.41 15.37 -0.92
C LEU A 160 10.92 15.69 -1.23
N MET A 161 10.64 16.69 -2.07
CA MET A 161 9.27 17.10 -2.40
C MET A 161 8.52 17.73 -1.22
N ASP A 162 9.20 18.59 -0.47
CA ASP A 162 8.58 19.42 0.56
C ASP A 162 7.53 20.34 -0.08
N TYR A 163 6.34 20.39 0.50
CA TYR A 163 5.22 21.18 -0.01
C TYR A 163 5.56 22.67 -0.18
N ARG A 164 6.47 23.18 0.63
CA ARG A 164 6.85 24.60 0.68
C ARG A 164 7.87 24.97 -0.40
N TYR A 165 8.52 23.98 -1.02
CA TYR A 165 9.63 24.14 -1.94
C TYR A 165 9.35 23.47 -3.30
N GLU A 166 9.79 22.23 -3.55
CA GLU A 166 9.72 21.63 -4.90
C GLU A 166 8.29 21.51 -5.44
N ILE A 167 7.33 21.19 -4.59
CA ILE A 167 5.91 21.15 -4.97
C ILE A 167 5.40 22.55 -5.30
N ARG A 168 5.82 23.54 -4.52
CA ARG A 168 5.46 24.94 -4.73
C ARG A 168 6.13 25.53 -5.98
N ASP A 169 7.32 25.05 -6.37
CA ASP A 169 7.95 25.43 -7.65
C ASP A 169 7.04 25.07 -8.81
N ALA A 170 6.52 23.84 -8.84
CA ALA A 170 5.57 23.40 -9.86
C ALA A 170 4.34 24.29 -9.89
N GLN A 171 3.71 24.52 -8.73
CA GLN A 171 2.51 25.35 -8.63
C GLN A 171 2.77 26.78 -9.09
N TYR A 172 3.86 27.40 -8.64
CA TYR A 172 4.22 28.77 -8.99
C TYR A 172 4.50 28.92 -10.49
N LEU A 173 5.34 28.06 -11.06
CA LEU A 173 5.73 28.15 -12.47
C LEU A 173 4.53 27.88 -13.40
N ILE A 174 3.65 26.93 -13.05
CA ILE A 174 2.38 26.73 -13.77
C ILE A 174 1.50 27.99 -13.68
N SER A 175 1.46 28.65 -12.52
CA SER A 175 0.67 29.86 -12.32
C SER A 175 1.10 31.01 -13.24
N LEU A 176 2.40 31.11 -13.54
CA LEU A 176 2.91 32.10 -14.51
C LEU A 176 2.39 31.82 -15.93
N LEU A 177 2.33 30.55 -16.34
CA LEU A 177 1.75 30.18 -17.63
C LEU A 177 0.25 30.47 -17.71
N VAL A 178 -0.46 30.37 -16.58
CA VAL A 178 -1.88 30.75 -16.49
C VAL A 178 -2.06 32.27 -16.58
N ASP A 179 -1.25 33.05 -15.86
CA ASP A 179 -1.28 34.52 -15.94
C ASP A 179 -1.03 35.04 -17.36
N GLU A 180 -0.13 34.37 -18.11
CA GLU A 180 0.19 34.67 -19.51
C GLU A 180 -0.91 34.24 -20.50
N GLY A 181 -1.92 33.50 -20.04
CA GLY A 181 -2.97 32.93 -20.88
C GLY A 181 -2.51 31.72 -21.71
N VAL A 182 -1.34 31.15 -21.41
CA VAL A 182 -0.83 29.93 -22.08
C VAL A 182 -1.64 28.71 -21.64
N ALA A 183 -1.86 28.55 -20.34
CA ALA A 183 -2.58 27.42 -19.74
C ALA A 183 -3.94 27.83 -19.19
N ASP A 184 -4.91 26.91 -19.24
CA ASP A 184 -6.23 27.08 -18.63
C ASP A 184 -6.18 26.69 -17.14
N PRO A 185 -6.58 27.59 -16.20
CA PRO A 185 -6.52 27.34 -14.75
C PRO A 185 -7.38 26.15 -14.28
N ASP A 186 -8.39 25.76 -15.05
CA ASP A 186 -9.30 24.66 -14.72
C ASP A 186 -8.90 23.33 -15.37
N ARG A 187 -7.82 23.30 -16.15
CA ARG A 187 -7.42 22.14 -16.97
C ARG A 187 -5.94 21.82 -16.80
N ILE A 188 -5.52 21.67 -15.54
CA ILE A 188 -4.15 21.31 -15.17
C ILE A 188 -4.09 19.86 -14.70
N GLY A 189 -3.37 19.02 -15.44
CA GLY A 189 -3.08 17.63 -15.09
C GLY A 189 -1.65 17.45 -14.57
N GLN A 190 -1.46 16.49 -13.67
CA GLN A 190 -0.15 16.19 -13.07
C GLN A 190 0.30 14.76 -13.36
N SER A 191 1.51 14.55 -13.87
CA SER A 191 2.04 13.23 -14.18
C SER A 191 3.57 13.12 -14.01
N GLY A 192 4.04 11.92 -13.74
CA GLY A 192 5.43 11.62 -13.48
C GLY A 192 5.61 10.23 -12.89
N GLY A 193 6.81 9.68 -13.06
CA GLY A 193 7.21 8.39 -12.50
C GLY A 193 8.18 8.56 -11.34
N SER A 194 8.21 7.65 -10.37
CA SER A 194 9.21 7.62 -9.29
C SER A 194 9.17 8.91 -8.45
N TYR A 195 10.28 9.65 -8.34
CA TYR A 195 10.32 10.96 -7.69
C TYR A 195 9.34 11.97 -8.31
N GLY A 196 9.10 11.89 -9.62
CA GLY A 196 8.05 12.66 -10.30
C GLY A 196 6.65 12.13 -10.00
N GLY A 197 6.51 10.84 -9.67
CA GLY A 197 5.28 10.24 -9.17
C GLY A 197 4.92 10.77 -7.78
N ILE A 198 5.91 10.94 -6.90
CA ILE A 198 5.77 11.61 -5.59
C ILE A 198 5.29 13.05 -5.79
N ALA A 199 5.89 13.79 -6.71
CA ALA A 199 5.46 15.16 -7.03
C ALA A 199 4.01 15.19 -7.51
N SER A 200 3.68 14.34 -8.48
CA SER A 200 2.37 14.31 -9.14
C SER A 200 1.24 13.91 -8.18
N VAL A 201 1.46 12.89 -7.35
CA VAL A 201 0.47 12.46 -6.36
C VAL A 201 0.28 13.51 -5.26
N THR A 202 1.35 14.22 -4.89
CA THR A 202 1.28 15.30 -3.89
C THR A 202 0.53 16.51 -4.43
N LEU A 203 0.78 16.93 -5.67
CA LEU A 203 0.02 17.99 -6.33
C LEU A 203 -1.46 17.61 -6.47
N GLY A 204 -1.75 16.35 -6.82
CA GLY A 204 -3.12 15.83 -6.85
C GLY A 204 -3.81 15.84 -5.48
N ALA A 205 -3.09 15.49 -4.41
CA ALA A 205 -3.63 15.50 -3.05
C ALA A 205 -3.85 16.92 -2.51
N LEU A 206 -2.99 17.87 -2.86
CA LEU A 206 -3.15 19.28 -2.50
C LEU A 206 -4.25 19.98 -3.30
N ASN A 207 -4.54 19.50 -4.51
CA ASN A 207 -5.60 19.98 -5.39
C ASN A 207 -5.53 21.50 -5.67
N ASP A 208 -6.33 22.29 -4.95
CA ASP A 208 -6.48 23.74 -5.03
C ASP A 208 -5.75 24.49 -3.91
N MET A 209 -4.94 23.78 -3.12
CA MET A 209 -4.14 24.31 -2.03
C MET A 209 -2.65 24.30 -2.35
N SER A 210 -1.92 25.24 -1.76
CA SER A 210 -0.45 25.28 -1.71
C SER A 210 -0.01 25.45 -0.26
N MET A 211 1.29 25.30 0.03
CA MET A 211 1.83 25.58 1.36
C MET A 211 2.83 26.72 1.32
N ASN A 212 2.64 27.73 2.17
CA ASN A 212 3.56 28.85 2.26
C ASN A 212 4.84 28.47 3.04
N LEU A 213 5.88 29.33 3.02
CA LEU A 213 7.15 29.07 3.72
C LEU A 213 7.00 28.97 5.25
N ALA A 214 5.90 29.49 5.82
CA ALA A 214 5.58 29.34 7.23
C ALA A 214 4.89 28.01 7.56
N GLY A 215 4.70 27.11 6.59
CA GLY A 215 4.08 25.80 6.77
C GLY A 215 2.55 25.85 6.85
N GLN A 216 1.91 26.91 6.35
CA GLN A 216 0.47 27.06 6.36
C GLN A 216 -0.12 26.76 4.99
N TYR A 217 -1.22 25.99 4.96
CA TYR A 217 -2.01 25.81 3.77
C TYR A 217 -2.69 27.13 3.36
N VAL A 218 -2.55 27.49 2.09
CA VAL A 218 -3.18 28.66 1.47
C VAL A 218 -3.77 28.27 0.11
N PRO A 219 -4.84 28.93 -0.37
CA PRO A 219 -5.35 28.66 -1.71
C PRO A 219 -4.25 28.79 -2.76
N TRP A 220 -4.26 27.92 -3.75
CA TRP A 220 -3.39 28.02 -4.91
C TRP A 220 -3.94 29.12 -5.83
N THR A 221 -3.26 30.27 -5.80
CA THR A 221 -3.64 31.45 -6.57
C THR A 221 -2.41 31.98 -7.28
N SER A 222 -2.55 32.34 -8.56
CA SER A 222 -1.46 32.92 -9.32
C SER A 222 -1.07 34.30 -8.78
N PRO A 223 0.14 34.79 -9.12
CA PRO A 223 0.50 36.17 -8.84
C PRO A 223 -0.50 37.20 -9.40
N GLY A 224 -1.10 36.92 -10.57
CA GLY A 224 -2.17 37.72 -11.18
C GLY A 224 -3.54 37.60 -10.49
N GLY A 225 -3.68 36.75 -9.48
CA GLY A 225 -4.91 36.60 -8.69
C GLY A 225 -5.91 35.57 -9.24
N ILE A 226 -5.50 34.72 -10.17
CA ILE A 226 -6.34 33.66 -10.77
C ILE A 226 -6.30 32.44 -9.84
N PRO A 227 -7.44 31.92 -9.35
CA PRO A 227 -7.48 30.64 -8.63
C PRO A 227 -7.11 29.48 -9.56
N LEU A 228 -6.34 28.51 -9.05
CA LEU A 228 -5.94 27.31 -9.79
C LEU A 228 -6.29 26.06 -8.99
N HIS A 229 -6.47 24.95 -9.71
CA HIS A 229 -6.59 23.64 -9.09
C HIS A 229 -6.00 22.55 -9.98
N THR A 230 -5.69 21.40 -9.38
CA THR A 230 -5.34 20.21 -10.15
C THR A 230 -6.62 19.53 -10.64
N ALA A 231 -6.86 19.52 -11.94
CA ALA A 231 -8.03 18.90 -12.53
C ALA A 231 -8.00 17.36 -12.46
N ALA A 232 -6.80 16.76 -12.55
CA ALA A 232 -6.54 15.34 -12.29
C ALA A 232 -5.03 15.04 -12.11
N ALA A 233 -4.70 13.90 -11.48
CA ALA A 233 -3.33 13.37 -11.49
C ALA A 233 -3.24 11.90 -11.93
N ALA A 234 -2.13 11.56 -12.59
CA ALA A 234 -1.79 10.21 -13.06
C ALA A 234 -0.33 9.90 -12.68
N PRO A 235 -0.04 9.72 -11.39
CA PRO A 235 1.27 9.31 -10.91
C PRO A 235 1.56 7.84 -11.26
N ALA A 236 2.83 7.53 -11.50
CA ALA A 236 3.34 6.16 -11.65
C ALA A 236 4.49 5.90 -10.68
N GLN A 237 4.58 4.68 -10.14
CA GLN A 237 5.56 4.31 -9.11
C GLN A 237 5.61 5.38 -8.01
N LEU A 238 4.46 5.64 -7.41
CA LEU A 238 4.24 6.74 -6.50
C LEU A 238 4.67 6.36 -5.08
N GLY A 239 5.23 7.33 -4.37
CA GLY A 239 5.35 7.28 -2.92
C GLY A 239 4.37 8.27 -2.31
N SER A 240 3.36 7.80 -1.57
CA SER A 240 2.40 8.69 -0.92
C SER A 240 2.82 9.02 0.52
N ASP A 241 3.62 8.18 1.17
CA ASP A 241 4.27 8.47 2.46
C ASP A 241 5.78 8.32 2.33
N ILE A 242 6.49 9.44 2.29
CA ILE A 242 7.94 9.43 2.08
C ILE A 242 8.66 8.64 3.19
N LEU A 243 8.17 8.65 4.43
CA LEU A 243 8.82 7.92 5.51
C LEU A 243 8.62 6.42 5.36
N TYR A 244 7.40 5.96 5.06
CA TYR A 244 7.14 4.54 4.92
C TYR A 244 7.92 3.91 3.75
N THR A 245 8.11 4.65 2.65
CA THR A 245 8.91 4.17 1.51
C THR A 245 10.39 3.96 1.85
N GLN A 246 10.93 4.68 2.84
CA GLN A 246 12.34 4.56 3.27
C GLN A 246 12.53 3.70 4.51
N LEU A 247 11.64 3.86 5.48
CA LEU A 247 11.72 3.37 6.85
C LEU A 247 10.42 2.63 7.21
N PRO A 248 10.02 1.54 6.52
CA PRO A 248 8.82 0.79 6.90
C PRO A 248 8.90 0.28 8.34
N ASN A 249 7.78 0.36 9.06
CA ASN A 249 7.68 -0.05 10.46
C ASN A 249 6.60 -1.12 10.72
N GLY A 250 5.86 -1.52 9.69
CA GLY A 250 4.76 -2.49 9.77
C GLY A 250 3.41 -1.89 10.21
N ALA A 251 3.28 -0.57 10.34
CA ALA A 251 2.04 0.08 10.76
C ALA A 251 0.95 0.14 9.65
N PHE A 252 1.30 -0.15 8.40
CA PHE A 252 0.34 -0.16 7.29
C PHE A 252 -0.57 -1.39 7.36
N LEU A 253 -1.87 -1.15 7.18
CA LEU A 253 -2.88 -2.18 6.97
C LEU A 253 -3.72 -1.85 5.72
N ASP A 254 -3.82 -2.79 4.80
CA ASP A 254 -4.53 -2.68 3.52
C ASP A 254 -6.07 -2.71 3.65
N TYR A 255 -6.57 -3.01 4.86
CA TYR A 255 -7.98 -2.96 5.25
C TYR A 255 -8.31 -1.78 6.19
N ALA A 256 -7.38 -0.85 6.38
CA ALA A 256 -7.59 0.38 7.17
C ALA A 256 -7.79 1.61 6.26
N ALA A 257 -8.71 2.49 6.68
CA ALA A 257 -8.99 3.76 6.00
C ALA A 257 -7.84 4.77 6.18
N TRP A 258 -7.20 4.74 7.35
CA TRP A 258 -6.15 5.66 7.75
C TRP A 258 -5.09 4.93 8.57
N SER A 259 -3.87 4.89 8.04
CA SER A 259 -2.71 4.19 8.57
C SER A 259 -1.49 5.12 8.52
N PRO A 260 -1.48 6.22 9.30
CA PRO A 260 -0.36 7.15 9.30
C PRO A 260 0.91 6.44 9.77
N TYR A 261 2.07 6.96 9.39
CA TYR A 261 3.36 6.36 9.72
C TYR A 261 3.52 6.00 11.21
N PHE A 262 3.13 6.91 12.12
CA PHE A 262 3.22 6.69 13.56
C PHE A 262 2.00 5.97 14.17
N GLY A 263 1.14 5.37 13.33
CA GLY A 263 -0.13 4.78 13.75
C GLY A 263 -1.15 5.85 14.20
N PRO A 264 -2.44 5.50 14.28
CA PRO A 264 -3.49 6.45 14.66
C PRO A 264 -3.34 6.97 16.10
N GLY A 265 -2.68 6.20 16.98
CA GLY A 265 -2.33 6.63 18.34
C GLY A 265 -1.07 7.47 18.44
N GLY A 266 -0.32 7.63 17.35
CA GLY A 266 0.97 8.31 17.34
C GLY A 266 2.05 7.59 18.16
N ASP A 267 1.91 6.29 18.41
CA ASP A 267 2.77 5.47 19.27
C ASP A 267 3.57 4.40 18.51
N ALA A 268 3.35 4.25 17.20
CA ALA A 268 4.14 3.33 16.40
C ALA A 268 5.61 3.75 16.40
N ARG A 269 6.48 2.74 16.33
CA ARG A 269 7.93 2.91 16.39
C ARG A 269 8.46 3.42 15.06
N VAL A 270 9.59 4.13 15.09
CA VAL A 270 10.30 4.52 13.86
C VAL A 270 10.69 3.25 13.12
N GLY A 271 10.63 3.21 11.79
CA GLY A 271 10.87 1.99 11.01
C GLY A 271 12.33 1.57 10.85
N VAL A 272 12.54 0.54 10.05
CA VAL A 272 13.86 0.06 9.62
C VAL A 272 14.17 0.62 8.25
N GLN A 273 15.39 1.08 8.04
CA GLN A 273 15.86 1.49 6.73
C GLN A 273 15.82 0.36 5.69
N LYS A 274 15.22 0.64 4.53
CA LYS A 274 15.47 -0.09 3.29
C LYS A 274 16.88 0.25 2.78
N TYR A 275 17.86 -0.58 3.11
CA TYR A 275 19.29 -0.25 3.01
C TYR A 275 19.72 0.07 1.57
N THR A 276 19.36 -0.77 0.59
CA THR A 276 19.69 -0.54 -0.83
C THR A 276 19.04 0.71 -1.40
N VAL A 277 17.81 1.01 -1.00
CA VAL A 277 17.07 2.19 -1.49
C VAL A 277 17.72 3.47 -0.99
N MET A 278 17.85 3.61 0.33
CA MET A 278 18.37 4.83 0.94
C MET A 278 19.84 5.06 0.56
N ASN A 279 20.68 4.03 0.58
CA ASN A 279 22.08 4.18 0.15
C ASN A 279 22.22 4.40 -1.37
N GLY A 280 21.27 3.92 -2.17
CA GLY A 280 21.18 4.28 -3.59
C GLY A 280 20.95 5.77 -3.79
N PHE A 281 20.01 6.37 -3.04
CA PHE A 281 19.76 7.82 -3.08
C PHE A 281 20.94 8.63 -2.56
N MET A 282 21.53 8.20 -1.44
CA MET A 282 22.68 8.89 -0.86
C MET A 282 23.93 8.75 -1.74
N GLY A 283 24.07 7.64 -2.47
CA GLY A 283 25.12 7.43 -3.44
C GLY A 283 25.18 8.52 -4.51
N SER A 284 24.04 9.10 -4.92
CA SER A 284 24.01 10.22 -5.89
C SER A 284 24.74 11.48 -5.41
N PHE A 285 24.89 11.68 -4.09
CA PHE A 285 25.67 12.80 -3.54
C PHE A 285 27.17 12.50 -3.46
N LEU A 286 27.54 11.22 -3.51
CA LEU A 286 28.91 10.73 -3.32
C LEU A 286 29.57 10.34 -4.64
N ASP A 287 28.79 10.16 -5.72
CA ASP A 287 29.26 9.68 -7.03
C ASP A 287 30.15 10.69 -7.79
N GLY A 288 30.31 11.91 -7.28
CA GLY A 288 31.17 12.94 -7.86
C GLY A 288 30.71 13.44 -9.23
N THR A 289 29.51 13.06 -9.69
CA THR A 289 28.97 13.44 -11.01
C THR A 289 28.64 14.93 -11.12
N ASN A 290 28.68 15.66 -9.98
CA ASN A 290 28.36 17.08 -9.87
C ASN A 290 26.94 17.40 -10.37
N THR A 291 26.02 16.42 -10.39
CA THR A 291 24.64 16.57 -10.87
C THR A 291 23.66 16.99 -9.77
N ILE A 292 24.06 16.90 -8.50
CA ILE A 292 23.26 17.27 -7.34
C ILE A 292 23.99 18.23 -6.42
N GLY A 293 23.23 19.17 -5.85
CA GLY A 293 23.73 20.12 -4.87
C GLY A 293 23.83 19.52 -3.48
N ASN A 294 24.29 20.32 -2.51
CA ASN A 294 24.35 19.84 -1.14
C ASN A 294 22.95 19.45 -0.67
N PRO A 295 22.79 18.28 -0.02
CA PRO A 295 21.52 17.89 0.56
C PRO A 295 21.10 18.89 1.64
N SER A 296 19.80 19.04 1.81
CA SER A 296 19.25 19.80 2.94
C SER A 296 19.65 19.14 4.27
N PRO A 297 19.78 19.93 5.37
CA PRO A 297 20.05 19.38 6.70
C PRO A 297 19.05 18.30 7.13
N GLU A 298 17.79 18.43 6.73
CA GLU A 298 16.73 17.47 7.01
C GLU A 298 17.00 16.13 6.32
N LEU A 299 17.38 16.15 5.04
CA LEU A 299 17.76 14.94 4.30
C LEU A 299 19.02 14.29 4.86
N LEU A 300 20.03 15.09 5.22
CA LEU A 300 21.25 14.58 5.89
C LEU A 300 20.92 13.94 7.24
N GLY A 301 20.05 14.58 8.02
CA GLY A 301 19.58 14.05 9.30
C GLY A 301 18.88 12.71 9.11
N LEU A 302 17.93 12.62 8.17
CA LEU A 302 17.23 11.38 7.83
C LEU A 302 18.19 10.27 7.41
N ALA A 303 19.12 10.57 6.50
CA ALA A 303 20.08 9.59 5.98
C ALA A 303 21.09 9.11 7.04
N SER A 304 21.66 10.04 7.82
CA SER A 304 22.60 9.72 8.91
C SER A 304 21.93 8.85 9.95
N ALA A 305 20.66 9.13 10.24
CA ALA A 305 19.92 8.46 11.26
C ALA A 305 19.42 7.07 10.83
N ALA A 306 19.05 6.93 9.56
CA ALA A 306 18.67 5.66 8.95
C ALA A 306 19.83 4.65 8.95
N ASN A 307 21.08 5.13 8.78
CA ASN A 307 22.29 4.29 8.77
C ASN A 307 22.83 3.93 10.17
N ALA A 308 22.23 4.41 11.25
CA ALA A 308 22.65 4.07 12.61
C ALA A 308 22.10 2.69 13.04
N SER A 309 22.83 1.98 13.90
CA SER A 309 22.41 0.69 14.49
C SER A 309 21.30 0.83 15.56
N GLY A 310 20.45 1.85 15.45
CA GLY A 310 19.47 2.25 16.47
C GLY A 310 20.08 2.84 17.76
N PRO A 311 19.26 3.13 18.79
CA PRO A 311 17.80 3.01 18.79
C PRO A 311 17.14 4.08 17.90
N TYR A 312 16.32 3.64 16.95
CA TYR A 312 15.72 4.50 15.92
C TYR A 312 14.68 5.49 16.45
N ASP A 313 14.05 5.18 17.59
CA ASP A 313 12.93 5.97 18.12
C ASP A 313 13.36 7.37 18.60
N ALA A 314 14.66 7.61 18.79
CA ALA A 314 15.22 8.93 19.06
C ALA A 314 14.99 9.93 17.90
N LEU A 315 14.69 9.43 16.70
CA LEU A 315 14.48 10.23 15.49
C LEU A 315 13.06 10.75 15.35
N LYS A 316 12.14 10.23 16.16
CA LYS A 316 10.72 10.51 16.02
C LYS A 316 10.40 12.00 15.94
N PRO A 317 10.94 12.91 16.78
CA PRO A 317 10.64 14.35 16.66
C PRO A 317 11.05 14.95 15.30
N ALA A 318 12.17 14.53 14.74
CA ALA A 318 12.63 15.00 13.43
C ALA A 318 11.77 14.45 12.29
N LEU A 319 11.34 13.19 12.40
CA LEU A 319 10.48 12.54 11.42
C LEU A 319 9.04 13.09 11.45
N GLU A 320 8.51 13.44 12.61
CA GLU A 320 7.21 14.14 12.75
C GLU A 320 7.21 15.48 11.99
N ALA A 321 8.34 16.21 12.01
CA ALA A 321 8.47 17.43 11.22
C ALA A 321 8.44 17.18 9.70
N ILE A 322 9.00 16.06 9.24
CA ILE A 322 8.96 15.66 7.82
C ILE A 322 7.52 15.32 7.42
N VAL A 323 6.79 14.55 8.23
CA VAL A 323 5.38 14.18 7.98
C VAL A 323 4.50 15.41 7.76
N ALA A 324 4.75 16.50 8.50
CA ALA A 324 3.95 17.72 8.39
C ALA A 324 4.07 18.45 7.03
N THR A 325 5.13 18.20 6.26
CA THR A 325 5.42 18.94 5.01
C THR A 325 5.69 18.04 3.81
N HIS A 326 5.46 16.72 3.90
CA HIS A 326 5.81 15.76 2.84
C HIS A 326 4.79 14.64 2.65
N GLY A 327 4.64 14.21 1.39
CA GLY A 327 3.90 13.01 0.99
C GLY A 327 2.39 13.21 0.90
N ALA A 328 1.77 12.83 -0.22
CA ALA A 328 0.33 12.94 -0.43
C ALA A 328 -0.55 12.34 0.68
N TYR A 329 -0.06 11.29 1.35
CA TYR A 329 -0.79 10.64 2.43
C TYR A 329 -0.95 11.55 3.66
N ASN A 330 -0.01 12.46 3.90
CA ASN A 330 -0.01 13.34 5.07
C ASN A 330 -0.73 14.67 4.84
N VAL A 331 -1.19 14.94 3.61
CA VAL A 331 -2.07 16.09 3.33
C VAL A 331 -3.31 15.98 4.22
N ASP A 332 -3.65 17.10 4.86
CA ASP A 332 -4.74 17.20 5.82
C ASP A 332 -6.06 16.67 5.21
N ARG A 333 -6.81 15.89 5.99
CA ARG A 333 -8.05 15.25 5.53
C ARG A 333 -9.22 16.22 5.31
N SER A 334 -9.04 17.51 5.61
CA SER A 334 -9.99 18.57 5.23
C SER A 334 -9.79 19.07 3.80
N ILE A 335 -8.67 18.75 3.15
CA ILE A 335 -8.38 19.14 1.76
C ILE A 335 -8.88 18.01 0.84
N GLU A 336 -9.86 18.33 0.00
CA GLU A 336 -10.40 17.39 -1.00
C GLU A 336 -9.38 17.18 -2.14
N PRO A 337 -8.93 15.95 -2.41
CA PRO A 337 -7.96 15.69 -3.45
C PRO A 337 -8.59 15.71 -4.85
N ALA A 338 -7.76 15.94 -5.87
CA ALA A 338 -8.16 15.84 -7.27
C ALA A 338 -8.47 14.38 -7.67
N PRO A 339 -9.23 14.14 -8.75
CA PRO A 339 -9.39 12.82 -9.35
C PRO A 339 -8.05 12.19 -9.73
N MET A 340 -7.80 10.94 -9.32
CA MET A 340 -6.50 10.28 -9.54
C MET A 340 -6.58 8.85 -10.07
N ILE A 341 -5.62 8.50 -10.93
CA ILE A 341 -5.29 7.10 -11.21
C ILE A 341 -3.93 6.75 -10.60
N LEU A 342 -3.96 5.96 -9.54
CA LEU A 342 -2.80 5.52 -8.77
C LEU A 342 -2.18 4.29 -9.43
N SER A 343 -0.84 4.19 -9.43
CA SER A 343 -0.18 2.99 -9.96
C SER A 343 1.19 2.72 -9.34
N ASP A 344 1.40 1.46 -8.97
CA ASP A 344 2.61 0.96 -8.31
C ASP A 344 2.96 -0.48 -8.70
N GLY A 345 4.19 -0.86 -8.40
CA GLY A 345 4.73 -2.18 -8.66
C GLY A 345 4.38 -3.22 -7.59
N LEU A 346 4.05 -4.44 -8.00
CA LEU A 346 3.88 -5.60 -7.10
C LEU A 346 5.21 -6.13 -6.56
N VAL A 347 6.31 -5.84 -7.24
CA VAL A 347 7.68 -6.29 -6.88
C VAL A 347 8.68 -5.12 -6.86
N ASP A 348 8.17 -3.89 -6.70
CA ASP A 348 8.98 -2.68 -6.54
C ASP A 348 9.47 -2.58 -5.09
N ASP A 349 10.80 -2.68 -4.92
CA ASP A 349 11.41 -2.67 -3.59
C ASP A 349 11.38 -1.30 -2.91
N PHE A 350 11.26 -0.22 -3.69
CA PHE A 350 11.21 1.13 -3.18
C PHE A 350 9.78 1.54 -2.83
N VAL A 351 8.89 1.55 -3.82
CA VAL A 351 7.49 1.99 -3.73
C VAL A 351 6.55 0.82 -4.08
N PRO A 352 6.40 -0.14 -3.16
CA PRO A 352 5.50 -1.28 -3.36
C PRO A 352 4.04 -0.82 -3.38
N GLY A 353 3.15 -1.70 -3.86
CA GLY A 353 1.71 -1.42 -4.01
C GLY A 353 0.99 -0.90 -2.77
N ASP A 354 1.58 -1.02 -1.57
CA ASP A 354 1.10 -0.41 -0.33
C ASP A 354 0.81 1.09 -0.48
N GLU A 355 1.64 1.82 -1.25
CA GLU A 355 1.54 3.27 -1.40
C GLU A 355 0.28 3.72 -2.14
N SER A 356 -0.07 3.01 -3.21
CA SER A 356 -1.34 3.19 -3.93
C SER A 356 -2.53 2.71 -3.11
N ILE A 357 -2.46 1.53 -2.48
CA ILE A 357 -3.59 0.95 -1.74
C ILE A 357 -3.99 1.83 -0.56
N LYS A 358 -3.01 2.30 0.24
CA LYS A 358 -3.33 3.14 1.39
C LYS A 358 -3.99 4.45 0.98
N LEU A 359 -3.49 5.10 -0.07
CA LEU A 359 -4.07 6.36 -0.55
C LEU A 359 -5.44 6.12 -1.20
N PHE A 360 -5.61 5.04 -1.96
CA PHE A 360 -6.89 4.61 -2.50
C PHE A 360 -7.93 4.44 -1.39
N ASN A 361 -7.60 3.70 -0.33
CA ASN A 361 -8.49 3.49 0.80
C ASN A 361 -8.83 4.78 1.55
N LYS A 362 -7.84 5.68 1.74
CA LYS A 362 -8.08 7.01 2.32
C LYS A 362 -9.10 7.79 1.48
N ILE A 363 -8.87 7.89 0.17
CA ILE A 363 -9.74 8.66 -0.74
C ILE A 363 -11.15 8.06 -0.77
N ARG A 364 -11.28 6.76 -1.00
CA ARG A 364 -12.59 6.09 -1.06
C ARG A 364 -13.39 6.19 0.23
N THR A 365 -12.71 6.28 1.38
CA THR A 365 -13.38 6.34 2.69
C THR A 365 -13.78 7.76 3.05
N TYR A 366 -12.89 8.74 2.88
CA TYR A 366 -13.11 10.12 3.35
C TYR A 366 -13.64 11.06 2.25
N PHE A 367 -13.41 10.74 0.98
CA PHE A 367 -13.82 11.52 -0.19
C PHE A 367 -14.52 10.61 -1.22
N PRO A 368 -15.64 9.95 -0.88
CA PRO A 368 -16.25 8.92 -1.72
C PRO A 368 -16.73 9.41 -3.09
N GLU A 369 -16.97 10.72 -3.23
CA GLU A 369 -17.38 11.38 -4.48
C GLU A 369 -16.20 11.70 -5.41
N VAL A 370 -14.97 11.70 -4.88
CA VAL A 370 -13.77 11.93 -5.70
C VAL A 370 -13.45 10.66 -6.48
N PRO A 371 -13.43 10.70 -7.83
CA PRO A 371 -13.05 9.55 -8.62
C PRO A 371 -11.59 9.16 -8.36
N VAL A 372 -11.38 7.89 -7.99
CA VAL A 372 -10.05 7.31 -7.84
C VAL A 372 -10.02 5.93 -8.46
N SER A 373 -8.98 5.68 -9.22
CA SER A 373 -8.69 4.41 -9.90
C SER A 373 -7.32 3.91 -9.46
N MET A 374 -7.09 2.60 -9.52
CA MET A 374 -5.79 2.01 -9.20
C MET A 374 -5.38 0.94 -10.21
N LEU A 375 -4.10 0.91 -10.59
CA LEU A 375 -3.51 -0.16 -11.38
C LEU A 375 -2.22 -0.66 -10.72
N LEU A 376 -2.18 -1.95 -10.38
CA LEU A 376 -0.97 -2.60 -9.86
C LEU A 376 -0.42 -3.60 -10.87
N GLY A 377 0.90 -3.72 -10.99
CA GLY A 377 1.51 -4.73 -11.85
C GLY A 377 3.00 -4.93 -11.64
N ASP A 378 3.64 -5.79 -12.43
CA ASP A 378 5.09 -5.96 -12.43
C ASP A 378 5.77 -4.84 -13.25
N MET A 379 5.97 -3.70 -12.59
CA MET A 379 6.56 -2.49 -13.14
C MET A 379 7.19 -1.63 -12.05
N GLY A 380 8.23 -0.87 -12.38
CA GLY A 380 8.81 0.14 -11.51
C GLY A 380 10.28 -0.08 -11.21
N HIS A 381 10.70 0.20 -9.98
CA HIS A 381 12.12 0.16 -9.62
C HIS A 381 12.64 -1.28 -9.54
N ARG A 382 13.97 -1.37 -9.34
CA ARG A 382 14.67 -2.66 -9.34
C ARG A 382 14.05 -3.69 -8.40
N ARG A 383 14.33 -4.90 -8.87
CA ARG A 383 13.55 -6.14 -8.94
C ARG A 383 12.38 -6.17 -9.93
N SER A 384 11.72 -5.08 -10.32
CA SER A 384 10.67 -5.18 -11.34
C SER A 384 11.19 -5.62 -12.71
N GLN A 385 10.36 -6.32 -13.49
CA GLN A 385 10.68 -6.76 -14.86
C GLN A 385 10.13 -5.81 -15.93
N ASP A 386 9.32 -4.82 -15.54
CA ASP A 386 8.69 -3.84 -16.43
C ASP A 386 7.92 -4.53 -17.58
N LYS A 387 6.91 -5.32 -17.20
CA LYS A 387 6.08 -6.10 -18.12
C LYS A 387 5.37 -5.17 -19.13
N ALA A 388 5.61 -5.42 -20.42
CA ALA A 388 5.17 -4.53 -21.51
C ALA A 388 3.64 -4.38 -21.59
N ASP A 389 2.89 -5.45 -21.34
CA ASP A 389 1.43 -5.45 -21.32
C ASP A 389 0.88 -4.62 -20.15
N ALA A 390 1.45 -4.74 -18.95
CA ALA A 390 1.05 -3.95 -17.79
C ALA A 390 1.37 -2.45 -17.98
N ILE A 391 2.55 -2.12 -18.52
CA ILE A 391 2.95 -0.73 -18.83
C ILE A 391 2.08 -0.12 -19.93
N ALA A 392 1.79 -0.87 -21.00
CA ALA A 392 0.92 -0.40 -22.07
C ALA A 392 -0.51 -0.14 -21.57
N ALA A 393 -1.04 -1.02 -20.73
CA ALA A 393 -2.34 -0.85 -20.10
C ALA A 393 -2.37 0.38 -19.18
N LEU A 394 -1.32 0.58 -18.37
CA LEU A 394 -1.20 1.76 -17.52
C LEU A 394 -1.22 3.04 -18.37
N ARG A 395 -0.37 3.14 -19.39
CA ARG A 395 -0.31 4.33 -20.26
C ARG A 395 -1.68 4.62 -20.88
N ALA A 396 -2.33 3.62 -21.47
CA ALA A 396 -3.65 3.79 -22.08
C ALA A 396 -4.68 4.33 -21.07
N ARG A 397 -4.67 3.81 -19.83
CA ARG A 397 -5.60 4.19 -18.78
C ARG A 397 -5.31 5.59 -18.22
N GLN A 398 -4.04 5.97 -18.09
CA GLN A 398 -3.63 7.32 -17.69
C GLN A 398 -4.04 8.37 -18.74
N HIS A 399 -3.85 8.09 -20.03
CA HIS A 399 -4.30 8.98 -21.10
C HIS A 399 -5.83 9.11 -21.12
N ALA A 400 -6.57 7.99 -20.97
CA ALA A 400 -8.03 8.04 -20.87
C ALA A 400 -8.49 8.87 -19.65
N TRP A 401 -7.82 8.72 -18.50
CA TRP A 401 -8.07 9.49 -17.29
C TRP A 401 -7.88 10.99 -17.51
N MET A 402 -6.72 11.39 -18.02
CA MET A 402 -6.40 12.78 -18.30
C MET A 402 -7.34 13.39 -19.34
N ASN A 403 -7.61 12.65 -20.44
CA ASN A 403 -8.48 13.12 -21.51
C ASN A 403 -9.89 13.42 -21.03
N HIS A 404 -10.40 12.65 -20.06
CA HIS A 404 -11.69 12.94 -19.45
C HIS A 404 -11.59 14.07 -18.42
N TYR A 405 -10.74 13.97 -17.41
CA TYR A 405 -10.80 14.89 -16.27
C TYR A 405 -10.12 16.25 -16.48
N VAL A 406 -9.13 16.33 -17.39
CA VAL A 406 -8.33 17.53 -17.68
C VAL A 406 -8.71 18.12 -19.03
N ARG A 407 -8.69 17.32 -20.11
CA ARG A 407 -8.97 17.85 -21.45
C ARG A 407 -10.45 18.17 -21.62
N ASP A 408 -11.36 17.20 -21.55
CA ASP A 408 -12.77 17.51 -21.73
C ASP A 408 -13.66 16.52 -20.97
N ARG A 409 -14.21 16.97 -19.84
CA ARG A 409 -15.13 16.17 -19.01
C ARG A 409 -16.45 15.83 -19.71
N ARG A 410 -16.78 16.52 -20.79
CA ARG A 410 -17.99 16.27 -21.59
C ARG A 410 -17.72 15.26 -22.71
N ALA A 411 -16.46 15.00 -23.03
CA ALA A 411 -16.08 14.04 -24.06
C ALA A 411 -16.20 12.60 -23.52
N GLY A 412 -17.35 12.00 -23.77
CA GLY A 412 -17.58 10.57 -23.50
C GLY A 412 -17.86 10.23 -22.04
N ALA A 413 -17.96 8.93 -21.77
CA ALA A 413 -18.17 8.42 -20.41
C ALA A 413 -16.89 8.52 -19.59
N PRO A 414 -16.98 8.74 -18.26
CA PRO A 414 -15.81 8.71 -17.40
C PRO A 414 -15.13 7.34 -17.48
N PRO A 415 -13.78 7.29 -17.45
CA PRO A 415 -13.07 6.03 -17.35
C PRO A 415 -13.45 5.31 -16.03
N PRO A 416 -13.47 3.97 -16.02
CA PRO A 416 -13.80 3.20 -14.83
C PRO A 416 -12.96 3.61 -13.62
N ALA A 417 -13.63 3.87 -12.49
CA ALA A 417 -13.02 4.10 -11.18
C ALA A 417 -12.88 2.78 -10.41
N ASP A 418 -12.16 1.84 -11.01
CA ASP A 418 -11.95 0.47 -10.53
C ASP A 418 -10.48 0.21 -10.19
N ILE A 419 -10.24 -0.98 -9.67
CA ILE A 419 -8.91 -1.49 -9.36
C ILE A 419 -8.59 -2.56 -10.40
N THR A 420 -7.45 -2.44 -11.07
CA THR A 420 -6.96 -3.44 -12.02
C THR A 420 -5.60 -3.96 -11.56
N VAL A 421 -5.42 -5.27 -11.56
CA VAL A 421 -4.14 -5.91 -11.21
C VAL A 421 -3.65 -6.78 -12.35
N TYR A 422 -2.41 -6.57 -12.75
CA TYR A 422 -1.64 -7.42 -13.65
C TYR A 422 -0.69 -8.26 -12.80
N GLY A 423 -0.99 -9.54 -12.64
CA GLY A 423 -0.25 -10.46 -11.77
C GLY A 423 1.20 -10.65 -12.21
N PHE A 424 2.08 -10.84 -11.22
CA PHE A 424 3.49 -11.11 -11.40
C PHE A 424 3.69 -12.54 -11.94
N THR A 425 4.54 -12.70 -12.96
CA THR A 425 4.81 -13.99 -13.61
C THR A 425 6.29 -14.13 -13.98
N CYS A 426 6.78 -15.37 -13.97
CA CYS A 426 8.12 -15.73 -14.41
C CYS A 426 8.06 -16.69 -15.62
N PRO A 427 8.98 -16.60 -16.59
CA PRO A 427 10.06 -15.60 -16.72
C PRO A 427 9.53 -14.21 -17.15
N GLY A 428 10.40 -13.19 -17.17
CA GLY A 428 10.04 -11.81 -17.55
C GLY A 428 9.42 -11.66 -18.94
N SER A 429 9.76 -12.55 -19.88
CA SER A 429 9.18 -12.57 -21.22
C SER A 429 7.74 -13.11 -21.29
N ALA A 430 7.26 -13.79 -20.25
CA ALA A 430 5.87 -14.21 -20.17
C ALA A 430 4.96 -13.00 -19.93
N PRO A 431 3.72 -12.99 -20.46
CA PRO A 431 2.75 -11.94 -20.12
C PRO A 431 2.39 -11.96 -18.63
N SER A 432 1.87 -10.85 -18.13
CA SER A 432 1.33 -10.80 -16.77
C SER A 432 0.12 -11.72 -16.60
N GLY A 433 -0.14 -12.14 -15.37
CA GLY A 433 -1.40 -12.82 -15.02
C GLY A 433 -2.57 -11.83 -15.02
N GLY A 434 -3.79 -12.31 -15.30
CA GLY A 434 -4.97 -11.44 -15.36
C GLY A 434 -5.20 -10.83 -16.76
N PRO A 435 -5.73 -9.59 -16.87
CA PRO A 435 -5.98 -8.62 -15.79
C PRO A 435 -7.10 -9.05 -14.84
N TYR A 436 -6.95 -8.72 -13.57
CA TYR A 436 -7.99 -8.89 -12.54
C TYR A 436 -8.60 -7.54 -12.22
N ALA A 437 -9.92 -7.40 -12.30
CA ALA A 437 -10.61 -6.13 -12.07
C ALA A 437 -11.68 -6.26 -10.98
N PHE A 438 -11.77 -5.27 -10.10
CA PHE A 438 -12.73 -5.22 -9.01
C PHE A 438 -13.09 -3.79 -8.62
N GLY A 439 -14.28 -3.60 -8.05
CA GLY A 439 -14.80 -2.26 -7.72
C GLY A 439 -14.34 -1.73 -6.35
N SER A 440 -13.89 -2.61 -5.47
CA SER A 440 -13.38 -2.27 -4.13
C SER A 440 -12.35 -3.28 -3.63
N TRP A 441 -11.41 -2.84 -2.80
CA TRP A 441 -10.26 -3.66 -2.39
C TRP A 441 -10.65 -4.93 -1.61
N ASP A 442 -11.75 -4.91 -0.86
CA ASP A 442 -12.29 -6.07 -0.13
C ASP A 442 -12.72 -7.23 -1.05
N GLN A 443 -12.94 -6.98 -2.34
CA GLN A 443 -13.34 -7.99 -3.32
C GLN A 443 -12.15 -8.79 -3.88
N ALA A 444 -10.91 -8.34 -3.65
CA ALA A 444 -9.70 -8.92 -4.22
C ALA A 444 -9.43 -10.37 -3.77
N SER A 445 -9.99 -10.78 -2.63
CA SER A 445 -9.56 -11.99 -1.92
C SER A 445 -10.74 -12.76 -1.31
N PRO A 446 -11.55 -13.46 -2.14
CA PRO A 446 -12.71 -14.22 -1.65
C PRO A 446 -12.33 -15.48 -0.86
N GLY A 447 -11.05 -15.90 -0.88
CA GLY A 447 -10.54 -17.03 -0.12
C GLY A 447 -9.32 -16.69 0.75
N GLU A 448 -9.01 -17.60 1.66
CA GLU A 448 -7.87 -17.47 2.57
C GLU A 448 -7.29 -18.85 2.91
N ILE A 449 -5.96 -18.94 2.89
CA ILE A 449 -5.20 -20.05 3.47
C ILE A 449 -4.71 -19.61 4.86
N ARG A 450 -4.91 -20.48 5.86
CA ARG A 450 -4.50 -20.23 7.24
C ARG A 450 -3.48 -21.24 7.74
N ILE A 451 -2.42 -20.72 8.34
CA ILE A 451 -1.50 -21.50 9.19
C ILE A 451 -1.61 -20.95 10.60
N ARG A 452 -1.85 -21.81 11.59
CA ARG A 452 -1.91 -21.43 13.00
C ARG A 452 -1.00 -22.31 13.84
N ARG A 453 -0.19 -21.73 14.72
CA ARG A 453 0.70 -22.42 15.66
C ARG A 453 0.63 -21.73 17.02
N THR A 454 0.28 -22.50 18.06
CA THR A 454 0.10 -22.03 19.46
C THR A 454 1.16 -22.59 20.42
N ASP A 455 2.13 -23.29 19.85
CA ASP A 455 3.29 -23.92 20.48
C ASP A 455 4.53 -23.58 19.64
N ALA A 456 4.54 -22.37 19.09
CA ALA A 456 5.41 -21.99 18.00
C ALA A 456 6.82 -21.64 18.45
N ASP A 457 7.19 -21.88 19.73
CA ASP A 457 8.46 -21.53 20.37
C ASP A 457 9.65 -21.76 19.44
N ARG A 458 9.93 -20.73 18.64
CA ARG A 458 10.95 -20.70 17.61
C ARG A 458 11.70 -19.41 17.78
N THR A 459 12.99 -19.56 17.99
CA THR A 459 13.92 -18.45 18.15
C THR A 459 14.39 -18.02 16.77
N ILE A 460 14.12 -16.76 16.45
CA ILE A 460 14.83 -16.06 15.38
C ILE A 460 16.15 -15.63 16.01
N ALA A 461 17.27 -16.09 15.47
CA ALA A 461 18.59 -15.73 15.97
C ALA A 461 18.89 -14.25 15.65
N ALA A 462 19.76 -13.61 16.44
CA ALA A 462 20.12 -12.21 16.24
C ALA A 462 20.86 -11.95 14.91
N THR A 463 21.50 -12.98 14.33
CA THR A 463 22.23 -12.94 13.07
C THR A 463 22.16 -14.29 12.37
N GLY A 464 22.68 -14.36 11.13
CA GLY A 464 22.76 -15.60 10.36
C GLY A 464 21.60 -15.82 9.39
N ALA A 465 20.80 -14.77 9.12
CA ALA A 465 19.90 -14.76 7.98
C ALA A 465 20.69 -15.00 6.67
N LEU A 466 20.09 -15.77 5.76
CA LEU A 466 20.69 -16.14 4.48
C LEU A 466 19.85 -15.58 3.32
N ASN A 467 20.39 -15.63 2.12
CA ASN A 467 19.73 -15.35 0.84
C ASN A 467 19.18 -13.92 0.63
N GLY A 468 19.42 -12.98 1.54
CA GLY A 468 18.95 -11.59 1.37
C GLY A 468 19.59 -10.89 0.17
N ALA A 469 20.89 -11.15 -0.07
CA ALA A 469 21.59 -10.70 -1.27
C ALA A 469 21.06 -11.38 -2.54
N ASP A 470 20.72 -12.67 -2.50
CA ASP A 470 20.19 -13.37 -3.67
C ASP A 470 18.83 -12.81 -4.10
N PHE A 471 18.03 -12.32 -3.16
CA PHE A 471 16.72 -11.72 -3.42
C PHE A 471 16.71 -10.21 -3.62
N SER A 472 17.83 -9.52 -3.48
CA SER A 472 17.87 -8.05 -3.53
C SER A 472 18.88 -7.54 -4.56
N ALA A 473 18.59 -6.40 -5.18
CA ALA A 473 19.57 -5.72 -6.04
C ALA A 473 20.81 -5.27 -5.21
N PRO A 474 22.01 -5.19 -5.81
CA PRO A 474 22.32 -5.41 -7.22
C PRO A 474 22.62 -6.87 -7.60
N THR A 475 22.60 -7.80 -6.64
CA THR A 475 23.02 -9.19 -6.81
C THR A 475 21.94 -10.09 -7.41
N ALA A 476 20.66 -9.84 -7.11
CA ALA A 476 19.55 -10.56 -7.74
C ALA A 476 19.56 -10.37 -9.27
N THR A 477 19.43 -11.47 -10.01
CA THR A 477 19.31 -11.45 -11.48
C THR A 477 17.95 -10.93 -11.98
N GLY A 478 16.98 -10.80 -11.06
CA GLY A 478 15.65 -10.28 -11.30
C GLY A 478 14.70 -10.73 -10.18
N PRO A 479 13.39 -10.54 -10.33
CA PRO A 479 12.45 -10.94 -9.30
C PRO A 479 12.17 -12.45 -9.31
N CYS A 480 12.54 -13.13 -10.40
CA CYS A 480 12.39 -14.56 -10.62
C CYS A 480 13.59 -15.38 -10.12
N THR A 481 14.53 -14.78 -9.38
CA THR A 481 15.66 -15.51 -8.79
C THR A 481 15.15 -16.57 -7.82
N SER A 482 15.61 -17.81 -7.99
CA SER A 482 15.35 -18.94 -7.10
C SER A 482 16.62 -19.39 -6.40
N VAL A 483 16.49 -19.82 -5.15
CA VAL A 483 17.58 -20.33 -4.29
C VAL A 483 17.21 -21.70 -3.72
N ASP A 484 18.14 -22.34 -3.01
CA ASP A 484 17.87 -23.59 -2.29
C ASP A 484 16.82 -23.38 -1.18
N ALA A 485 15.83 -24.27 -1.09
CA ALA A 485 14.70 -24.13 -0.18
C ALA A 485 14.96 -24.68 1.24
N THR A 486 16.20 -25.07 1.56
CA THR A 486 16.53 -25.56 2.91
C THR A 486 16.26 -24.48 3.95
N ASN A 487 15.53 -24.87 5.01
CA ASN A 487 15.23 -23.95 6.10
C ASN A 487 16.52 -23.47 6.77
N ASN A 488 16.69 -22.15 6.86
CA ASN A 488 17.78 -21.56 7.61
C ASN A 488 17.55 -21.79 9.13
N PRO A 489 18.50 -22.42 9.86
CA PRO A 489 18.36 -22.66 11.29
C PRO A 489 18.31 -21.38 12.15
N ALA A 490 18.75 -20.24 11.63
CA ALA A 490 18.66 -18.93 12.31
C ALA A 490 17.26 -18.29 12.23
N THR A 491 16.31 -18.92 11.53
CA THR A 491 15.01 -18.33 11.17
C THR A 491 13.82 -19.20 11.61
N ALA A 492 12.65 -18.59 11.77
CA ALA A 492 11.41 -19.31 12.04
C ALA A 492 10.62 -19.55 10.73
N ASN A 493 10.49 -20.82 10.35
CA ASN A 493 9.88 -21.23 9.08
C ASN A 493 8.51 -21.92 9.23
N PHE A 494 7.50 -21.45 8.50
CA PHE A 494 6.13 -21.98 8.54
C PHE A 494 5.63 -22.28 7.12
N LEU A 495 5.34 -23.54 6.84
CA LEU A 495 4.95 -23.98 5.50
C LEU A 495 3.47 -24.38 5.42
N THR A 496 2.81 -24.05 4.30
CA THR A 496 1.49 -24.58 3.94
C THR A 496 1.56 -26.07 3.63
N ARG A 497 0.40 -26.70 3.41
CA ARG A 497 0.36 -27.95 2.64
C ARG A 497 0.67 -27.65 1.17
N ALA A 498 1.11 -28.67 0.44
CA ALA A 498 1.25 -28.57 -1.00
C ALA A 498 -0.09 -28.21 -1.65
N ALA A 499 -0.03 -27.30 -2.63
CA ALA A 499 -1.16 -26.99 -3.49
C ALA A 499 -1.55 -28.24 -4.28
N THR A 500 -2.85 -28.41 -4.52
CA THR A 500 -3.39 -29.54 -5.29
C THR A 500 -4.39 -29.04 -6.34
N GLY A 501 -4.84 -29.91 -7.24
CA GLY A 501 -5.71 -29.50 -8.34
C GLY A 501 -4.96 -28.58 -9.31
N GLY A 502 -5.53 -27.42 -9.62
CA GLY A 502 -4.91 -26.40 -10.48
C GLY A 502 -4.07 -25.35 -9.74
N GLY A 503 -3.73 -25.58 -8.46
CA GLY A 503 -3.02 -24.58 -7.66
C GLY A 503 -3.96 -23.57 -7.01
N TYR A 504 -3.46 -22.36 -6.76
CA TYR A 504 -4.22 -21.18 -6.35
C TYR A 504 -3.40 -19.90 -6.59
N THR A 505 -4.05 -18.76 -6.77
CA THR A 505 -3.41 -17.45 -6.87
C THR A 505 -3.44 -16.74 -5.51
N LEU A 506 -2.28 -16.39 -4.96
CA LEU A 506 -2.15 -15.37 -3.91
C LEU A 506 -2.69 -14.04 -4.45
N SER A 507 -3.57 -13.36 -3.71
CA SER A 507 -4.12 -12.06 -4.11
C SER A 507 -4.16 -11.06 -2.96
N GLY A 508 -3.17 -10.18 -2.88
CA GLY A 508 -3.08 -9.14 -1.84
C GLY A 508 -2.02 -9.42 -0.79
N SER A 509 -2.17 -8.86 0.41
CA SER A 509 -1.13 -8.89 1.46
C SER A 509 -1.28 -10.07 2.41
N THR A 510 -0.23 -10.91 2.51
CA THR A 510 -0.16 -11.92 3.58
C THR A 510 -0.09 -11.23 4.94
N THR A 511 -0.99 -11.60 5.85
CA THR A 511 -1.11 -11.02 7.19
C THR A 511 -0.58 -11.99 8.24
N LEU A 512 0.36 -11.52 9.05
CA LEU A 512 0.96 -12.23 10.17
C LEU A 512 0.43 -11.64 11.48
N LEU A 513 -0.20 -12.47 12.31
CA LEU A 513 -0.67 -12.09 13.64
C LEU A 513 0.14 -12.89 14.66
N MET A 514 0.93 -12.20 15.48
CA MET A 514 2.01 -12.83 16.26
C MET A 514 2.00 -12.40 17.72
N ARG A 515 2.26 -13.34 18.65
CA ARG A 515 2.77 -13.01 19.99
C ARG A 515 4.27 -13.22 20.00
N LEU A 516 5.01 -12.15 20.32
CA LEU A 516 6.47 -12.12 20.25
C LEU A 516 7.08 -11.78 21.60
N GLU A 517 8.19 -12.42 21.94
CA GLU A 517 9.09 -11.96 23.00
C GLU A 517 10.22 -11.17 22.35
N VAL A 518 10.31 -9.88 22.68
CA VAL A 518 11.26 -8.94 22.11
C VAL A 518 11.96 -8.23 23.25
N GLY A 519 13.29 -8.33 23.28
CA GLY A 519 14.12 -7.85 24.39
C GLY A 519 14.83 -6.53 24.10
N GLY A 520 15.13 -6.22 22.83
CA GLY A 520 15.95 -5.10 22.42
C GLY A 520 15.17 -3.91 21.87
N GLN A 521 15.67 -2.71 22.14
CA GLN A 521 15.08 -1.48 21.59
C GLN A 521 15.40 -1.30 20.11
N SER A 522 16.50 -1.84 19.60
CA SER A 522 16.81 -1.78 18.17
C SER A 522 16.25 -2.96 17.38
N ASP A 523 15.64 -3.94 18.05
CA ASP A 523 15.16 -5.17 17.41
C ASP A 523 14.25 -4.84 16.21
N GLN A 524 14.54 -5.49 15.10
CA GLN A 524 13.73 -5.51 13.91
C GLN A 524 13.30 -6.95 13.60
N LEU A 525 12.23 -7.07 12.82
CA LEU A 525 11.76 -8.33 12.27
C LEU A 525 11.53 -8.15 10.77
N ALA A 526 12.23 -8.94 9.98
CA ALA A 526 11.92 -9.11 8.56
C ALA A 526 11.08 -10.38 8.38
N ALA A 527 10.28 -10.39 7.32
CA ALA A 527 9.49 -11.54 6.93
C ALA A 527 9.50 -11.69 5.40
N ARG A 528 9.63 -12.94 4.93
CA ARG A 528 9.53 -13.32 3.52
C ARG A 528 8.42 -14.35 3.34
N LEU A 529 7.64 -14.21 2.28
CA LEU A 529 6.80 -15.27 1.73
C LEU A 529 7.50 -15.81 0.49
N LEU A 530 7.82 -17.11 0.52
CA LEU A 530 8.56 -17.82 -0.50
C LEU A 530 7.67 -18.89 -1.11
N ASP A 531 7.71 -19.05 -2.43
CA ASP A 531 7.08 -20.17 -3.12
C ASP A 531 8.11 -21.28 -3.31
N VAL A 532 7.87 -22.43 -2.67
CA VAL A 532 8.77 -23.59 -2.63
C VAL A 532 8.30 -24.62 -3.64
N ALA A 533 9.12 -24.84 -4.66
CA ALA A 533 8.89 -25.83 -5.70
C ALA A 533 9.23 -27.26 -5.23
N PRO A 534 8.60 -28.30 -5.81
CA PRO A 534 8.89 -29.70 -5.50
C PRO A 534 10.34 -30.14 -5.78
N ASP A 535 11.08 -29.37 -6.59
CA ASP A 535 12.49 -29.65 -6.93
C ASP A 535 13.48 -29.21 -5.85
N GLY A 536 13.00 -28.59 -4.77
CA GLY A 536 13.83 -28.12 -3.66
C GLY A 536 14.33 -26.68 -3.80
N THR A 537 13.81 -25.91 -4.76
CA THR A 537 14.11 -24.48 -4.91
C THR A 537 12.98 -23.59 -4.38
N GLU A 538 13.28 -22.33 -4.10
CA GLU A 538 12.28 -21.34 -3.69
C GLU A 538 12.51 -19.95 -4.26
N THR A 539 11.41 -19.22 -4.50
CA THR A 539 11.39 -17.87 -5.07
C THR A 539 10.69 -16.89 -4.14
N LEU A 540 11.23 -15.68 -3.99
CA LEU A 540 10.61 -14.61 -3.19
C LEU A 540 9.33 -14.07 -3.86
N VAL A 541 8.22 -14.16 -3.14
CA VAL A 541 6.90 -13.68 -3.57
C VAL A 541 6.51 -12.39 -2.85
N GLN A 542 6.62 -12.33 -1.53
CA GLN A 542 6.34 -11.13 -0.74
C GLN A 542 7.40 -10.94 0.33
N ARG A 543 7.56 -9.72 0.81
CA ARG A 543 8.33 -9.41 2.01
C ARG A 543 7.78 -8.21 2.75
N GLY A 544 8.23 -8.01 3.97
CA GLY A 544 7.85 -6.87 4.80
C GLY A 544 8.77 -6.73 6.00
N LEU A 545 8.79 -5.53 6.57
CA LEU A 545 9.59 -5.17 7.75
C LEU A 545 8.67 -4.68 8.87
N LEU A 546 8.94 -5.14 10.08
CA LEU A 546 8.25 -4.74 11.31
C LEU A 546 9.27 -4.20 12.31
N ARG A 547 8.90 -3.11 12.99
CA ARG A 547 9.55 -2.71 14.24
C ARG A 547 8.69 -3.17 15.40
N PRO A 548 8.98 -4.35 15.98
CA PRO A 548 8.08 -4.95 16.93
C PRO A 548 8.03 -4.17 18.26
N GLY A 549 6.90 -4.29 18.94
CA GLY A 549 6.71 -3.83 20.30
C GLY A 549 7.62 -4.58 21.27
N VAL A 550 8.24 -3.85 22.20
CA VAL A 550 9.19 -4.36 23.20
C VAL A 550 8.48 -4.53 24.53
N GLY A 551 8.73 -5.64 25.23
CA GLY A 551 8.15 -5.87 26.55
C GLY A 551 6.63 -6.10 26.55
N THR A 552 6.06 -6.53 25.41
CA THR A 552 4.61 -6.80 25.25
C THR A 552 4.30 -8.26 24.87
N PRO A 553 4.74 -9.26 25.64
CA PRO A 553 4.70 -10.68 25.23
C PRO A 553 3.31 -11.27 25.04
N GLY A 554 2.30 -10.69 25.69
CA GLY A 554 0.90 -11.10 25.53
C GLY A 554 0.16 -10.39 24.38
N ALA A 555 0.74 -9.33 23.80
CA ALA A 555 0.07 -8.52 22.78
C ALA A 555 0.21 -9.17 21.40
N VAL A 556 -0.88 -9.15 20.64
CA VAL A 556 -0.85 -9.56 19.23
C VAL A 556 -0.34 -8.39 18.41
N GLN A 557 0.81 -8.60 17.76
CA GLN A 557 1.39 -7.69 16.79
C GLN A 557 1.02 -8.15 15.38
N VAL A 558 0.73 -7.19 14.50
CA VAL A 558 0.32 -7.46 13.12
C VAL A 558 1.40 -6.96 12.17
N LEU A 559 1.72 -7.77 11.15
CA LEU A 559 2.52 -7.36 10.01
C LEU A 559 1.81 -7.80 8.73
N GLN A 560 1.66 -6.90 7.78
CA GLN A 560 1.33 -7.24 6.40
C GLN A 560 2.58 -7.19 5.53
N LEU A 561 2.73 -8.22 4.69
CA LEU A 561 3.76 -8.20 3.64
C LEU A 561 3.26 -7.39 2.45
N HIS A 562 4.19 -6.83 1.67
CA HIS A 562 3.87 -6.09 0.46
C HIS A 562 2.98 -6.93 -0.47
N PRO A 563 1.87 -6.38 -0.98
CA PRO A 563 0.85 -7.12 -1.72
C PRO A 563 1.43 -7.68 -3.02
N ASN A 564 1.02 -8.89 -3.40
CA ASN A 564 1.40 -9.49 -4.67
C ASN A 564 0.26 -10.34 -5.26
N TRP A 565 0.31 -10.58 -6.56
CA TRP A 565 -0.52 -11.53 -7.30
C TRP A 565 0.35 -12.60 -7.93
N TRP A 566 0.39 -13.77 -7.31
CA TRP A 566 1.29 -14.86 -7.68
C TRP A 566 0.56 -16.19 -7.76
N GLN A 567 0.73 -16.90 -8.88
CA GLN A 567 0.19 -18.24 -9.07
C GLN A 567 1.08 -19.26 -8.34
N VAL A 568 0.51 -19.95 -7.36
CA VAL A 568 1.14 -21.09 -6.69
C VAL A 568 0.75 -22.37 -7.42
N GLU A 569 1.73 -22.98 -8.08
CA GLU A 569 1.51 -24.15 -8.93
C GLU A 569 1.18 -25.43 -8.13
N PRO A 570 0.48 -26.41 -8.73
CA PRO A 570 0.25 -27.71 -8.10
C PRO A 570 1.56 -28.35 -7.60
N GLY A 571 1.55 -28.87 -6.37
CA GLY A 571 2.73 -29.45 -5.73
C GLY A 571 3.59 -28.43 -4.96
N HIS A 572 3.53 -27.15 -5.30
CA HIS A 572 4.26 -26.10 -4.59
C HIS A 572 3.71 -25.85 -3.19
N ARG A 573 4.52 -25.23 -2.33
CA ARG A 573 4.15 -24.84 -0.96
C ARG A 573 4.58 -23.40 -0.72
N LEU A 574 3.76 -22.62 -0.03
CA LEU A 574 4.21 -21.34 0.48
C LEU A 574 4.93 -21.53 1.82
N LYS A 575 6.07 -20.85 1.98
CA LYS A 575 6.87 -20.77 3.20
C LYS A 575 6.92 -19.32 3.69
N VAL A 576 6.43 -19.08 4.91
CA VAL A 576 6.74 -17.85 5.64
C VAL A 576 8.02 -18.07 6.42
N GLU A 577 9.03 -17.25 6.13
CA GLU A 577 10.30 -17.20 6.83
C GLU A 577 10.37 -15.89 7.63
N LEU A 578 10.57 -15.99 8.95
CA LEU A 578 10.79 -14.85 9.84
C LEU A 578 12.26 -14.80 10.26
N LEU A 579 12.87 -13.63 10.11
CA LEU A 579 14.31 -13.43 10.18
C LEU A 579 14.66 -12.07 10.82
N ALA A 580 15.86 -11.97 11.39
CA ALA A 580 16.31 -10.76 12.07
C ALA A 580 16.63 -9.60 11.11
N ASP A 581 16.93 -9.90 9.84
CA ASP A 581 17.20 -8.93 8.78
C ASP A 581 17.00 -9.59 7.41
N ASP A 582 16.70 -8.78 6.39
CA ASP A 582 16.69 -9.18 4.97
C ASP A 582 17.80 -8.42 4.23
N PHE A 583 19.03 -8.40 4.76
CA PHE A 583 20.11 -7.59 4.16
C PHE A 583 20.50 -8.09 2.75
N PRO A 584 20.68 -7.21 1.74
CA PRO A 584 20.75 -5.75 1.83
C PRO A 584 19.43 -5.01 1.54
N TYR A 585 18.28 -5.68 1.51
CA TYR A 585 17.01 -4.97 1.44
C TYR A 585 16.72 -4.21 2.73
N SER A 586 16.84 -4.84 3.90
CA SER A 586 16.79 -4.15 5.19
C SER A 586 18.19 -3.81 5.71
N HIS A 587 18.26 -2.84 6.62
CA HIS A 587 19.49 -2.51 7.34
C HIS A 587 19.91 -3.67 8.27
N LEU A 588 21.21 -3.91 8.36
CA LEU A 588 21.79 -4.89 9.27
C LEU A 588 22.09 -4.24 10.63
N ASN A 589 21.34 -4.59 11.66
CA ASN A 589 21.62 -4.16 13.02
C ASN A 589 22.93 -4.78 13.55
N ALA A 590 23.69 -4.01 14.33
CA ALA A 590 24.82 -4.56 15.06
C ALA A 590 24.34 -5.64 16.06
N ALA A 591 25.11 -6.71 16.21
CA ALA A 591 24.83 -7.81 17.15
C ALA A 591 25.84 -7.80 18.32
N THR A 592 25.92 -6.68 19.04
CA THR A 592 26.72 -6.53 20.26
C THR A 592 25.86 -6.79 21.52
N PRO A 593 26.43 -6.93 22.73
CA PRO A 593 25.65 -7.17 23.96
C PRO A 593 24.86 -5.95 24.47
N ASP A 594 24.95 -4.80 23.80
CA ASP A 594 24.35 -3.56 24.27
C ASP A 594 22.86 -3.51 23.91
N ALA A 595 22.06 -2.78 24.68
CA ALA A 595 20.60 -2.68 24.47
C ALA A 595 20.20 -2.11 23.09
N ALA A 596 21.15 -1.52 22.36
CA ALA A 596 21.01 -1.00 21.01
C ALA A 596 21.29 -2.03 19.90
N ALA A 597 21.64 -3.27 20.24
CA ALA A 597 21.87 -4.33 19.27
C ALA A 597 20.58 -5.10 18.89
N GLN A 598 20.69 -5.91 17.84
CA GLN A 598 19.70 -6.95 17.54
C GLN A 598 19.81 -8.10 18.55
N HIS A 599 18.67 -8.51 19.10
CA HIS A 599 18.56 -9.66 19.97
C HIS A 599 17.79 -10.80 19.29
N PRO A 600 17.88 -12.03 19.81
CA PRO A 600 16.98 -13.09 19.40
C PRO A 600 15.52 -12.74 19.73
N ILE A 601 14.61 -13.05 18.81
CA ILE A 601 13.17 -12.85 19.00
C ILE A 601 12.51 -14.21 19.10
N GLU A 602 11.70 -14.44 20.15
CA GLU A 602 10.94 -15.69 20.27
C GLU A 602 9.52 -15.50 19.73
N VAL A 603 9.14 -16.37 18.78
CA VAL A 603 7.76 -16.45 18.27
C VAL A 603 6.99 -17.41 19.17
N ARG A 604 6.12 -16.89 20.05
CA ARG A 604 5.29 -17.72 20.95
C ARG A 604 4.13 -18.34 20.20
N ASP A 605 3.43 -17.51 19.44
CA ASP A 605 2.26 -17.89 18.67
C ASP A 605 2.21 -17.13 17.36
N ILE A 606 1.65 -17.77 16.34
CA ILE A 606 1.43 -17.14 15.04
C ILE A 606 0.17 -17.67 14.35
N GLU A 607 -0.60 -16.75 13.78
CA GLU A 607 -1.57 -17.01 12.73
C GLU A 607 -1.14 -16.28 11.45
N ILE A 608 -0.95 -17.05 10.38
CA ILE A 608 -0.61 -16.58 9.04
C ILE A 608 -1.88 -16.68 8.20
N ARG A 609 -2.26 -15.59 7.56
CA ARG A 609 -3.41 -15.49 6.65
C ARG A 609 -2.92 -15.08 5.29
N ILE A 610 -3.08 -15.96 4.31
CA ILE A 610 -2.66 -15.76 2.93
C ILE A 610 -3.94 -15.58 2.10
N PRO A 611 -4.23 -14.37 1.61
CA PRO A 611 -5.43 -14.12 0.81
C PRO A 611 -5.30 -14.78 -0.57
N THR A 612 -6.41 -15.31 -1.11
CA THR A 612 -6.41 -16.00 -2.40
C THR A 612 -7.54 -15.53 -3.31
N LEU A 613 -7.29 -15.56 -4.62
CA LEU A 613 -8.26 -15.19 -5.64
C LEU A 613 -9.37 -16.25 -5.76
N GLU A 614 -9.03 -17.51 -5.54
CA GLU A 614 -9.99 -18.60 -5.52
C GLU A 614 -10.82 -18.59 -4.23
N GLY A 615 -12.07 -19.03 -4.34
CA GLY A 615 -12.97 -19.14 -3.20
C GLY A 615 -12.78 -20.43 -2.36
N PRO A 616 -13.54 -20.55 -1.25
CA PRO A 616 -13.45 -21.68 -0.34
C PRO A 616 -13.68 -23.04 -1.02
N GLY A 617 -12.84 -24.02 -0.71
CA GLY A 617 -12.89 -25.36 -1.30
C GLY A 617 -11.87 -25.60 -2.41
N ALA A 618 -11.27 -24.55 -2.96
CA ALA A 618 -10.18 -24.65 -3.94
C ALA A 618 -8.92 -25.34 -3.37
N SER A 619 -8.07 -25.80 -4.27
CA SER A 619 -6.82 -26.52 -3.97
C SER A 619 -7.01 -27.69 -2.98
N GLY A 620 -8.01 -28.53 -3.22
CA GLY A 620 -8.32 -29.68 -2.37
C GLY A 620 -8.80 -29.30 -0.97
N GLY A 621 -9.52 -28.18 -0.85
CA GLY A 621 -10.00 -27.63 0.42
C GLY A 621 -8.91 -26.98 1.27
N LEU A 622 -7.75 -26.64 0.69
CA LEU A 622 -6.74 -25.82 1.35
C LEU A 622 -7.23 -24.38 1.49
N VAL A 623 -7.91 -23.84 0.48
CA VAL A 623 -8.52 -22.52 0.53
C VAL A 623 -9.81 -22.57 1.35
N THR A 624 -9.94 -21.66 2.31
CA THR A 624 -11.09 -21.56 3.21
C THR A 624 -11.73 -20.17 3.13
N ALA A 625 -12.88 -19.99 3.77
CA ALA A 625 -13.49 -18.67 3.90
C ALA A 625 -12.58 -17.74 4.74
N PRO A 626 -12.37 -16.49 4.29
CA PRO A 626 -11.65 -15.47 5.04
C PRO A 626 -12.22 -15.32 6.46
N LYS A 627 -11.34 -15.12 7.43
CA LYS A 627 -11.75 -14.65 8.77
C LYS A 627 -11.87 -13.12 8.73
N ARG A 628 -12.66 -12.56 9.64
CA ARG A 628 -12.65 -11.10 9.85
C ARG A 628 -11.23 -10.64 10.20
N GLN A 629 -10.77 -9.57 9.56
CA GLN A 629 -9.44 -8.99 9.76
C GLN A 629 -9.35 -8.34 11.14
N TYR A 630 -8.28 -8.62 11.87
CA TYR A 630 -8.05 -7.97 13.17
C TYR A 630 -7.57 -6.54 12.93
N LEU A 631 -8.33 -5.57 13.42
CA LEU A 631 -8.01 -4.16 13.32
C LEU A 631 -7.60 -3.66 14.70
N PRO A 632 -6.33 -3.27 14.92
CA PRO A 632 -5.87 -2.74 16.20
C PRO A 632 -6.63 -1.48 16.61
N ASP A 633 -6.63 -1.19 17.92
CA ASP A 633 -7.32 -0.01 18.46
C ASP A 633 -6.86 1.29 17.78
N GLY A 634 -7.80 2.20 17.56
CA GLY A 634 -7.57 3.49 16.91
C GLY A 634 -7.63 3.47 15.38
N TYR A 635 -7.48 2.31 14.73
CA TYR A 635 -7.68 2.20 13.29
C TYR A 635 -9.16 2.15 12.92
N GLU A 636 -9.50 2.74 11.77
CA GLU A 636 -10.83 2.69 11.19
C GLU A 636 -10.82 1.79 9.94
N PRO A 637 -11.86 0.97 9.71
CA PRO A 637 -11.92 0.10 8.54
C PRO A 637 -12.05 0.93 7.25
N ALA A 638 -11.31 0.53 6.21
CA ALA A 638 -11.49 1.10 4.88
C ALA A 638 -12.91 0.83 4.33
N SER A 639 -13.35 1.65 3.38
CA SER A 639 -14.59 1.41 2.63
C SER A 639 -14.62 -0.04 2.09
N GLY A 640 -15.72 -0.75 2.34
CA GLY A 640 -15.88 -2.19 2.04
C GLY A 640 -15.57 -3.12 3.23
N PHE A 641 -14.76 -2.68 4.20
CA PHE A 641 -14.29 -3.54 5.31
C PHE A 641 -15.06 -3.40 6.63
N GLY A 642 -16.13 -2.59 6.70
CA GLY A 642 -16.88 -2.35 7.94
C GLY A 642 -17.49 -3.62 8.58
N GLY A 643 -17.91 -4.59 7.75
CA GLY A 643 -18.37 -5.90 8.20
C GLY A 643 -17.23 -6.92 8.39
N GLU A 644 -16.12 -6.71 7.68
CA GLU A 644 -15.03 -7.67 7.53
C GLU A 644 -13.92 -7.49 8.59
N THR A 645 -13.99 -6.47 9.45
CA THR A 645 -12.94 -6.18 10.46
C THR A 645 -13.42 -6.40 11.90
N THR A 646 -12.51 -6.75 12.81
CA THR A 646 -12.80 -7.00 14.22
C THR A 646 -11.75 -6.37 15.12
N ALA A 647 -12.17 -5.63 16.16
CA ALA A 647 -11.27 -5.13 17.21
C ALA A 647 -10.76 -6.25 18.13
N ARG A 648 -11.33 -7.46 18.02
CA ARG A 648 -10.91 -8.61 18.82
C ARG A 648 -9.70 -9.29 18.18
N ALA A 649 -8.56 -9.22 18.87
CA ALA A 649 -7.36 -9.96 18.51
C ALA A 649 -7.60 -11.48 18.46
N PRO A 650 -6.89 -12.23 17.61
CA PRO A 650 -6.90 -13.68 17.64
C PRO A 650 -6.55 -14.21 19.04
N ASP A 651 -7.39 -15.08 19.55
CA ASP A 651 -7.18 -15.73 20.84
C ASP A 651 -6.30 -16.97 20.65
N PHE A 652 -5.05 -16.91 21.10
CA PHE A 652 -4.09 -18.01 21.07
C PHE A 652 -4.17 -18.95 22.26
N ASP A 653 -4.92 -18.59 23.31
CA ASP A 653 -4.95 -19.38 24.52
C ASP A 653 -5.87 -20.59 24.34
N VAL A 654 -5.38 -21.76 24.76
CA VAL A 654 -6.16 -23.00 24.63
C VAL A 654 -7.24 -23.04 25.71
N PRO A 655 -8.53 -23.26 25.35
CA PRO A 655 -9.60 -23.29 26.33
C PRO A 655 -9.44 -24.51 27.24
N THR A 656 -10.06 -24.46 28.42
CA THR A 656 -10.08 -25.59 29.34
C THR A 656 -11.43 -26.30 29.31
N ALA A 657 -11.43 -27.63 29.47
CA ALA A 657 -12.64 -28.42 29.71
C ALA A 657 -12.60 -29.07 31.10
N LYS A 658 -13.75 -29.24 31.74
CA LYS A 658 -13.85 -29.91 33.05
C LYS A 658 -15.12 -30.72 33.18
N VAL A 659 -14.97 -31.98 33.61
CA VAL A 659 -16.12 -32.83 33.98
C VAL A 659 -16.58 -32.46 35.39
N LYS A 660 -17.76 -31.83 35.49
CA LYS A 660 -18.34 -31.38 36.77
C LYS A 660 -18.90 -32.54 37.57
N ARG A 661 -19.80 -33.36 36.98
CA ARG A 661 -20.49 -34.45 37.69
C ARG A 661 -20.89 -35.59 36.76
N ILE A 662 -20.74 -36.84 37.20
CA ILE A 662 -21.30 -38.03 36.55
C ILE A 662 -22.34 -38.65 37.49
N ALA A 663 -23.55 -38.85 36.99
CA ALA A 663 -24.63 -39.54 37.70
C ALA A 663 -25.02 -40.81 36.94
N VAL A 664 -24.93 -41.96 37.60
CA VAL A 664 -25.26 -43.27 37.03
C VAL A 664 -26.58 -43.74 37.65
N ALA A 665 -27.61 -43.93 36.82
CA ALA A 665 -28.92 -44.41 37.23
C ALA A 665 -29.25 -45.76 36.57
N GLY A 666 -29.45 -46.80 37.36
CA GLY A 666 -30.05 -48.06 36.91
C GLY A 666 -31.57 -47.96 36.87
N LYS A 667 -32.25 -48.55 35.87
CA LYS A 667 -33.68 -48.83 36.01
C LYS A 667 -33.85 -50.02 36.95
N ARG A 668 -34.49 -49.82 38.11
CA ARG A 668 -35.17 -50.93 38.80
C ARG A 668 -36.33 -51.38 37.93
N ARG A 669 -36.23 -52.55 37.30
CA ARG A 669 -37.41 -53.25 36.78
C ARG A 669 -37.52 -54.55 37.59
N ARG A 670 -38.54 -54.64 38.45
CA ARG A 670 -38.98 -55.91 39.06
C ARG A 670 -39.49 -56.78 37.91
N GLY A 671 -38.85 -57.92 37.68
CA GLY A 671 -39.18 -58.82 36.58
C GLY A 671 -38.17 -59.96 36.53
N SER A 672 -38.62 -61.13 36.99
CA SER A 672 -37.92 -62.41 37.00
C SER A 672 -37.69 -62.89 35.57
N GLY A 673 -36.46 -62.75 35.07
CA GLY A 673 -36.06 -63.29 33.78
C GLY A 673 -34.54 -63.31 33.67
N ARG A 674 -33.97 -64.53 33.61
CA ARG A 674 -32.53 -64.77 33.44
C ARG A 674 -32.04 -64.14 32.12
N GLY A 675 -30.90 -63.43 32.17
CA GLY A 675 -30.00 -63.33 31.01
C GLY A 675 -29.88 -62.02 30.21
N ARG A 676 -30.54 -60.90 30.53
CA ARG A 676 -30.28 -59.62 29.81
C ARG A 676 -29.36 -58.68 30.60
N ALA A 677 -28.18 -58.38 30.05
CA ALA A 677 -27.24 -57.40 30.57
C ALA A 677 -27.96 -56.06 30.87
N ARG A 678 -28.10 -55.72 32.15
CA ARG A 678 -28.78 -54.49 32.57
C ARG A 678 -27.91 -53.28 32.22
N ARG A 679 -28.34 -52.56 31.18
CA ARG A 679 -27.69 -51.35 30.69
C ARG A 679 -28.04 -50.13 31.54
N ALA A 680 -27.04 -49.38 31.99
CA ALA A 680 -27.21 -48.17 32.80
C ALA A 680 -27.53 -46.93 31.96
N ARG A 681 -28.13 -45.92 32.61
CA ARG A 681 -28.24 -44.55 32.09
C ARG A 681 -27.26 -43.66 32.81
N VAL A 682 -26.41 -42.97 32.07
CA VAL A 682 -25.36 -42.09 32.62
C VAL A 682 -25.66 -40.67 32.19
N LYS A 683 -25.80 -39.75 33.15
CA LYS A 683 -25.92 -38.30 32.89
C LYS A 683 -24.63 -37.63 33.32
N VAL A 684 -23.99 -36.91 32.41
CA VAL A 684 -22.74 -36.19 32.69
C VAL A 684 -22.95 -34.69 32.55
N ARG A 685 -22.56 -33.93 33.58
CA ARG A 685 -22.42 -32.48 33.56
C ARG A 685 -20.94 -32.13 33.45
N PHE A 686 -20.65 -31.14 32.64
CA PHE A 686 -19.32 -30.63 32.31
C PHE A 686 -19.44 -29.14 31.98
N GLY A 687 -18.31 -28.47 31.87
CA GLY A 687 -18.23 -27.12 31.33
C GLY A 687 -16.83 -26.89 30.79
N GLY A 688 -16.60 -25.68 30.32
CA GLY A 688 -15.31 -25.22 29.88
C GLY A 688 -15.15 -23.76 30.25
N HIS A 689 -13.91 -23.30 30.20
CA HIS A 689 -13.59 -21.92 30.47
C HIS A 689 -12.47 -21.49 29.53
N ASP A 690 -12.64 -20.30 29.00
CA ASP A 690 -11.71 -19.64 28.11
C ASP A 690 -11.59 -18.21 28.64
N ARG A 691 -10.47 -17.91 29.32
CA ARG A 691 -10.29 -16.65 30.06
C ARG A 691 -9.67 -15.63 29.14
N GLY A 692 -10.36 -14.51 28.90
CA GLY A 692 -9.88 -13.48 27.98
C GLY A 692 -9.98 -13.87 26.50
N GLY A 693 -10.31 -15.12 26.21
CA GLY A 693 -10.43 -15.65 24.85
C GLY A 693 -11.79 -15.47 24.18
N SER A 694 -12.01 -16.21 23.09
CA SER A 694 -13.21 -16.19 22.23
C SER A 694 -14.47 -16.73 22.88
N GLY A 695 -14.34 -17.37 24.03
CA GLY A 695 -15.40 -18.13 24.67
C GLY A 695 -15.59 -19.51 24.03
N ILE A 696 -16.21 -20.41 24.78
CA ILE A 696 -16.39 -21.80 24.33
C ILE A 696 -17.47 -21.91 23.25
N ALA A 697 -17.08 -22.18 22.00
CA ALA A 697 -18.01 -22.40 20.90
C ALA A 697 -18.67 -23.78 20.92
N ARG A 698 -17.93 -24.85 21.28
CA ARG A 698 -18.48 -26.21 21.31
C ARG A 698 -17.77 -27.16 22.28
N PHE A 699 -18.44 -28.28 22.57
CA PHE A 699 -17.85 -29.43 23.25
C PHE A 699 -17.97 -30.68 22.38
N ASP A 700 -16.91 -31.49 22.37
CA ASP A 700 -16.95 -32.86 21.88
C ASP A 700 -16.81 -33.83 23.06
N CYS A 701 -17.62 -34.88 23.05
CA CYS A 701 -17.63 -35.91 24.09
C CYS A 701 -17.40 -37.29 23.48
N ARG A 702 -16.72 -38.17 24.23
CA ARG A 702 -16.71 -39.61 23.98
C ARG A 702 -16.81 -40.39 25.29
N ILE A 703 -17.31 -41.62 25.17
CA ILE A 703 -17.26 -42.61 26.25
C ILE A 703 -16.35 -43.75 25.80
N ASP A 704 -15.47 -44.17 26.69
CA ASP A 704 -14.43 -45.16 26.44
C ASP A 704 -13.66 -44.83 25.16
N ASP A 705 -13.54 -45.78 24.24
CA ASP A 705 -12.83 -45.63 22.96
C ASP A 705 -13.80 -45.36 21.79
N GLY A 706 -15.01 -44.91 22.11
CA GLY A 706 -15.97 -44.44 21.10
C GLY A 706 -15.48 -43.19 20.37
N ARG A 707 -16.12 -42.91 19.22
CA ARG A 707 -15.86 -41.71 18.42
C ARG A 707 -16.25 -40.44 19.18
N TRP A 708 -15.49 -39.37 18.98
CA TRP A 708 -15.86 -38.03 19.42
C TRP A 708 -17.13 -37.57 18.72
N ARG A 709 -18.07 -36.98 19.48
CA ARG A 709 -19.30 -36.39 18.93
C ARG A 709 -19.59 -35.08 19.63
N ARG A 710 -20.11 -34.09 18.89
CA ARG A 710 -20.61 -32.85 19.49
C ARG A 710 -21.63 -33.16 20.58
N CYS A 711 -21.53 -32.47 21.70
CA CYS A 711 -22.37 -32.68 22.87
C CYS A 711 -22.69 -31.35 23.57
N ARG A 712 -23.79 -31.32 24.32
CA ARG A 712 -24.16 -30.21 25.20
C ARG A 712 -24.28 -30.71 26.64
N SER A 713 -23.96 -29.87 27.60
CA SER A 713 -24.08 -30.23 29.01
C SER A 713 -25.49 -29.94 29.54
N PRO A 714 -26.15 -30.89 30.22
CA PRO A 714 -25.73 -32.26 30.49
C PRO A 714 -25.95 -33.22 29.31
N VAL A 715 -24.98 -34.10 29.04
CA VAL A 715 -25.13 -35.20 28.05
C VAL A 715 -25.65 -36.47 28.73
N ARG A 716 -26.39 -37.29 27.99
CA ARG A 716 -26.96 -38.55 28.50
C ARG A 716 -26.57 -39.73 27.61
N TYR A 717 -25.97 -40.75 28.20
CA TYR A 717 -25.72 -42.04 27.56
C TYR A 717 -26.71 -43.07 28.08
N ARG A 718 -27.20 -43.90 27.17
CA ARG A 718 -28.01 -45.08 27.47
C ARG A 718 -27.23 -46.29 27.03
N GLY A 719 -27.56 -47.44 27.58
CA GLY A 719 -27.02 -48.66 27.04
C GLY A 719 -25.68 -49.09 27.65
N ILE A 720 -25.17 -48.39 28.67
CA ILE A 720 -23.81 -48.60 29.18
C ILE A 720 -23.73 -49.89 30.00
N GLY A 721 -22.77 -50.75 29.68
CA GLY A 721 -22.56 -52.04 30.33
C GLY A 721 -22.16 -51.91 31.80
N ARG A 722 -22.04 -53.05 32.48
CA ARG A 722 -21.40 -53.10 33.80
C ARG A 722 -19.89 -52.97 33.62
N GLY A 723 -19.21 -52.39 34.60
CA GLY A 723 -17.75 -52.26 34.57
C GLY A 723 -17.26 -50.83 34.69
N ALA A 724 -15.96 -50.65 34.45
CA ALA A 724 -15.29 -49.35 34.46
C ALA A 724 -15.45 -48.68 33.10
N HIS A 725 -15.75 -47.39 33.12
CA HIS A 725 -15.90 -46.57 31.94
C HIS A 725 -15.15 -45.25 32.12
N ALA A 726 -14.75 -44.62 31.03
CA ALA A 726 -14.13 -43.30 31.00
C ALA A 726 -14.97 -42.35 30.14
N PHE A 727 -15.47 -41.28 30.74
CA PHE A 727 -16.03 -40.17 29.97
C PHE A 727 -14.92 -39.16 29.70
N ARG A 728 -14.79 -38.73 28.44
CA ARG A 728 -13.86 -37.68 28.03
C ARG A 728 -14.63 -36.56 27.34
N VAL A 729 -14.26 -35.32 27.64
CA VAL A 729 -14.78 -34.11 27.00
C VAL A 729 -13.63 -33.19 26.65
N ARG A 730 -13.70 -32.57 25.47
CA ARG A 730 -12.82 -31.46 25.09
C ARG A 730 -13.69 -30.26 24.69
N ALA A 731 -13.17 -29.07 24.93
CA ALA A 731 -13.79 -27.82 24.49
C ALA A 731 -13.09 -27.33 23.22
N THR A 732 -13.83 -26.63 22.37
CA THR A 732 -13.28 -25.81 21.30
C THR A 732 -13.85 -24.41 21.44
N ASP A 733 -12.99 -23.40 21.39
CA ASP A 733 -13.39 -22.00 21.46
C ASP A 733 -13.85 -21.46 20.09
N GLY A 734 -14.15 -20.16 20.03
CA GLY A 734 -14.60 -19.47 18.82
C GLY A 734 -13.51 -19.29 17.76
N ASP A 735 -12.23 -19.29 18.14
CA ASP A 735 -11.11 -19.19 17.21
C ASP A 735 -10.58 -20.53 16.70
N GLY A 736 -11.05 -21.62 17.30
CA GLY A 736 -10.80 -23.00 16.89
C GLY A 736 -9.81 -23.76 17.78
N ASN A 737 -9.30 -23.17 18.86
CA ASN A 737 -8.35 -23.86 19.74
C ASN A 737 -9.06 -24.97 20.51
N VAL A 738 -8.43 -26.14 20.62
CA VAL A 738 -9.04 -27.35 21.18
C VAL A 738 -8.34 -27.76 22.46
N SER A 739 -9.09 -27.85 23.55
CA SER A 739 -8.55 -28.28 24.84
C SER A 739 -8.01 -29.71 24.79
N SER A 740 -7.00 -30.01 25.63
CA SER A 740 -6.73 -31.39 25.99
C SER A 740 -8.01 -32.04 26.58
N PRO A 741 -8.28 -33.32 26.28
CA PRO A 741 -9.46 -34.01 26.81
C PRO A 741 -9.47 -34.10 28.34
N ALA A 742 -10.44 -33.46 28.98
CA ALA A 742 -10.74 -33.71 30.39
C ALA A 742 -11.41 -35.09 30.54
N SER A 743 -10.86 -35.93 31.40
CA SER A 743 -11.31 -37.31 31.60
C SER A 743 -11.85 -37.53 33.00
N LYS A 744 -12.94 -38.28 33.14
CA LYS A 744 -13.43 -38.76 34.44
C LYS A 744 -13.92 -40.21 34.33
N ARG A 745 -13.31 -41.07 35.13
CA ARG A 745 -13.69 -42.49 35.24
C ARG A 745 -14.93 -42.64 36.11
N PHE A 746 -15.77 -43.61 35.78
CA PHE A 746 -16.91 -44.02 36.59
C PHE A 746 -17.13 -45.52 36.46
N ARG A 747 -17.84 -46.12 37.42
CA ARG A 747 -18.16 -47.55 37.40
C ARG A 747 -19.66 -47.75 37.43
N VAL A 748 -20.15 -48.63 36.57
CA VAL A 748 -21.52 -49.15 36.65
C VAL A 748 -21.47 -50.39 37.55
N LYS A 749 -21.97 -50.24 38.78
CA LYS A 749 -21.96 -51.32 39.78
C LYS A 749 -22.86 -52.50 39.36
N PRO A 750 -22.51 -53.74 39.74
CA PRO A 750 -23.47 -54.84 39.82
C PRO A 750 -24.56 -54.51 40.86
N GLU A 751 -25.78 -55.03 40.70
CA GLU A 751 -26.74 -55.01 41.82
C GLU A 751 -26.17 -55.90 42.95
N PRO A 752 -26.38 -55.54 44.24
CA PRO A 752 -26.13 -56.47 45.34
C PRO A 752 -26.90 -57.74 45.07
N GLY A 753 -26.21 -58.87 44.93
CA GLY A 753 -26.85 -60.18 44.83
C GLY A 753 -27.66 -60.41 46.10
N ALA A 754 -28.89 -60.86 45.95
CA ALA A 754 -29.65 -61.41 47.08
C ALA A 754 -28.90 -62.66 47.59
N GLY A 755 -28.47 -62.61 48.84
CA GLY A 755 -28.20 -63.76 49.70
C GLY A 755 -26.94 -64.57 49.40
N ALA A 756 -25.86 -64.29 50.14
CA ALA A 756 -25.06 -65.36 50.70
C ALA A 756 -25.94 -66.10 51.73
N SER A 757 -26.07 -67.43 51.62
CA SER A 757 -26.70 -68.22 52.67
C SER A 757 -25.83 -68.14 53.93
N ARG A 758 -26.46 -67.82 55.07
CA ARG A 758 -25.95 -68.18 56.38
C ARG A 758 -26.64 -69.49 56.78
N SER A 759 -25.83 -70.39 57.33
CA SER A 759 -26.09 -71.76 57.83
C SER A 759 -26.71 -72.73 56.83
#